data_AF-A0A1C6T380-F1
#
_entry.id   AF-A0A1C6T380-F1
#
_cell.length_a   1.000
_cell.length_b   1.000
_cell.length_c   1.000
_cell.angle_alpha   90.00
_cell.angle_beta   90.00
_cell.angle_gamma   90.00
#
_symmetry.space_group_name_H-M   'P 1'
#
loop_
_entity.id
_entity.type
_entity.pdbx_description
1 polymer ?
#
loop_
_entity_poly.entity_id
_entity_poly.type
_entity_poly.pdbx_seq_one_letter_code
_entity_poly.pdbx_strand_id
1 'polypeptide(L)'
;MPVEQTVADPPEAPVRVTGPPAPPSSRRSRALRRLAVGPVALGVAWGVPVAAVEVDAHWVLPPLLLLTTASLLRAGRTLLDRLLLAVLLLVGLTTVAGTLFAVWPWGMDPVAVSGTALTTLSVAALVTGRRPALPRPGWIDAFPVLGAAAAGWYLAQPVLRADDPVERYTMLIRGEDYLRHLALVDVIGRHGGHVFVDPAATRDQIASLLTYYPQGWHLLVALLDGHLHPAGRYGEAAVEPFLWWNIAGFGLLVLTLLWAAQRLPGPLHPLHRGVLTVVVGSLVLGTQLPRLLISGYPTETLGLTLTVALAALVARPAAVPREHLVLLGVLLTGIGFSYYLFLPAAALMVLGALVAQRRTVRRVRYTAVVVGLAAAVFAPTPLLLGVFRADQTEALTATVGPDLTETWLALGGLGVFVVPALVVHAVRARRADPARRADPARRADPAWWRWLFVLAVSLALTFAIALASIILGGEPGYYFNKAGHLTTVLLIVGFAAVVRLLPTPRRDRGPARRAVTTVVAALTATAVAVTAVALGGVTGWHRSLLVVEQQTWAQRWVHQPVDQPSRAAVVCAEVNRRYPPVDGVTTIVLDRSALRSYAENVCVSTLQGTTAQTEIAIYNMIFREPGRTWQILHRVPGDIRFIVTDPGPRTRVKKLLRDLPDMRDRVTFVEMFVVEPLE
;
A
#
# COMPACT_ATOMS: atom_id res chain seq x y z
N MET A 1 53.45 -13.11 -5.18
CA MET A 1 53.75 -12.88 -6.61
C MET A 1 52.49 -13.14 -7.41
N PRO A 2 51.87 -12.13 -8.03
CA PRO A 2 50.65 -12.32 -8.80
C PRO A 2 50.95 -12.60 -10.28
N VAL A 3 50.14 -13.48 -10.84
CA VAL A 3 50.16 -14.00 -12.21
C VAL A 3 50.11 -12.88 -13.24
N GLU A 4 51.08 -12.89 -14.16
CA GLU A 4 51.17 -12.03 -15.34
C GLU A 4 49.89 -12.15 -16.18
N GLN A 5 49.22 -11.02 -16.40
CA GLN A 5 48.21 -10.90 -17.44
C GLN A 5 48.91 -10.52 -18.74
N THR A 6 49.06 -11.51 -19.60
CA THR A 6 49.41 -11.38 -21.01
C THR A 6 48.48 -10.36 -21.66
N VAL A 7 49.07 -9.42 -22.39
CA VAL A 7 48.38 -8.44 -23.24
C VAL A 7 47.55 -9.23 -24.26
N ALA A 8 46.23 -9.22 -24.11
CA ALA A 8 45.33 -9.76 -25.11
C ALA A 8 45.24 -8.77 -26.27
N ASP A 9 45.55 -9.25 -27.47
CA ASP A 9 45.32 -8.57 -28.73
C ASP A 9 43.86 -8.09 -28.86
N PRO A 10 43.62 -7.02 -29.64
CA PRO A 10 42.26 -6.52 -29.88
C PRO A 10 41.38 -7.66 -30.42
N PRO A 11 40.11 -7.78 -29.98
CA PRO A 11 39.25 -8.84 -30.46
C PRO A 11 39.09 -8.70 -31.98
N GLU A 12 39.59 -9.70 -32.71
CA GLU A 12 39.26 -9.89 -34.11
C GLU A 12 37.73 -9.83 -34.24
N ALA A 13 37.25 -8.99 -35.15
CA ALA A 13 35.85 -8.92 -35.47
C ALA A 13 35.36 -10.34 -35.81
N PRO A 14 34.23 -10.81 -35.25
CA PRO A 14 33.76 -12.15 -35.52
C PRO A 14 33.51 -12.27 -37.02
N VAL A 15 34.31 -13.10 -37.68
CA VAL A 15 34.04 -13.59 -39.03
C VAL A 15 32.61 -14.12 -39.00
N ARG A 16 31.72 -13.47 -39.77
CA ARG A 16 30.37 -13.98 -39.99
C ARG A 16 30.50 -15.30 -40.73
N VAL A 17 30.57 -16.39 -39.96
CA VAL A 17 30.25 -17.71 -40.48
C VAL A 17 28.76 -17.67 -40.81
N THR A 18 28.43 -17.46 -42.08
CA THR A 18 27.11 -17.68 -42.62
C THR A 18 26.82 -19.18 -42.55
N GLY A 19 26.34 -19.63 -41.39
CA GLY A 19 25.75 -20.95 -41.26
C GLY A 19 24.61 -21.11 -42.28
N PRO A 20 24.34 -22.33 -42.77
CA PRO A 20 23.30 -22.58 -43.74
C PRO A 20 21.96 -21.99 -43.25
N PRO A 21 21.14 -21.41 -44.14
CA PRO A 21 19.87 -20.82 -43.77
C PRO A 21 19.01 -21.87 -43.07
N ALA A 22 18.67 -21.61 -41.80
CA ALA A 22 17.78 -22.47 -41.05
C ALA A 22 16.48 -22.67 -41.84
N PRO A 23 15.98 -23.91 -42.00
CA PRO A 23 14.80 -24.18 -42.82
C PRO A 23 13.61 -23.36 -42.32
N PRO A 24 12.77 -22.81 -43.21
CA PRO A 24 11.63 -22.01 -42.82
C PRO A 24 10.65 -22.89 -42.04
N SER A 25 10.65 -22.77 -40.71
CA SER A 25 9.67 -23.45 -39.86
C SER A 25 8.27 -23.00 -40.32
N SER A 26 7.51 -23.89 -40.94
CA SER A 26 6.23 -23.55 -41.58
C SER A 26 5.28 -22.92 -40.54
N ARG A 27 4.63 -21.80 -40.89
CA ARG A 27 3.61 -21.16 -40.03
C ARG A 27 2.53 -22.15 -39.57
N ARG A 28 2.26 -23.18 -40.39
CA ARG A 28 1.34 -24.29 -40.12
C ARG A 28 1.76 -25.12 -38.91
N SER A 29 3.04 -25.47 -38.77
CA SER A 29 3.54 -26.25 -37.61
C SER A 29 3.39 -25.49 -36.28
N ARG A 30 3.57 -24.16 -36.28
CA ARG A 30 3.37 -23.33 -35.08
C ARG A 30 1.90 -23.16 -34.73
N ALA A 31 1.00 -23.10 -35.72
CA ALA A 31 -0.44 -23.02 -35.50
C ALA A 31 -0.99 -24.33 -34.90
N LEU A 32 -0.60 -25.48 -35.47
CA LEU A 32 -0.98 -26.80 -34.95
C LEU A 32 -0.48 -27.03 -33.53
N ARG A 33 0.78 -26.65 -33.24
CA ARG A 33 1.32 -26.77 -31.88
C ARG A 33 0.62 -25.86 -30.87
N ARG A 34 0.14 -24.68 -31.28
CA ARG A 34 -0.66 -23.80 -30.43
C ARG A 34 -2.06 -24.36 -30.16
N LEU A 35 -2.68 -24.97 -31.18
CA LEU A 35 -3.97 -25.64 -31.06
C LEU A 35 -3.91 -26.84 -30.11
N ALA A 36 -2.80 -27.60 -30.11
CA ALA A 36 -2.62 -28.72 -29.17
C ALA A 36 -2.29 -28.28 -27.73
N VAL A 37 -1.52 -27.20 -27.56
CA VAL A 37 -1.10 -26.70 -26.22
C VAL A 37 -2.24 -25.98 -25.48
N GLY A 38 -3.19 -25.39 -26.22
CA GLY A 38 -4.31 -24.65 -25.64
C GLY A 38 -5.19 -25.46 -24.67
N PRO A 39 -5.77 -26.60 -25.10
CA PRO A 39 -6.61 -27.43 -24.24
C PRO A 39 -5.89 -27.94 -22.99
N VAL A 40 -4.61 -28.34 -23.13
CA VAL A 40 -3.80 -28.78 -21.99
C VAL A 40 -3.58 -27.65 -20.99
N ALA A 41 -3.23 -26.45 -21.48
CA ALA A 41 -3.05 -25.29 -20.61
C ALA A 41 -4.35 -24.91 -19.87
N LEU A 42 -5.50 -25.01 -20.54
CA LEU A 42 -6.81 -24.76 -19.93
C LEU A 42 -7.18 -25.83 -18.89
N GLY A 43 -6.91 -27.11 -19.18
CA GLY A 43 -7.09 -28.20 -18.22
C GLY A 43 -6.23 -28.00 -16.97
N VAL A 44 -4.96 -27.64 -17.15
CA VAL A 44 -4.02 -27.34 -16.03
C VAL A 44 -4.47 -26.10 -15.26
N ALA A 45 -5.01 -25.08 -15.93
CA ALA A 45 -5.45 -23.84 -15.27
C ALA A 45 -6.51 -24.08 -14.19
N TRP A 46 -7.39 -25.07 -14.37
CA TRP A 46 -8.41 -25.43 -13.38
C TRP A 46 -8.00 -26.64 -12.52
N GLY A 47 -7.30 -27.61 -13.09
CA GLY A 47 -6.84 -28.80 -12.36
C GLY A 47 -5.84 -28.47 -11.24
N VAL A 48 -4.96 -27.47 -11.42
CA VAL A 48 -4.00 -27.08 -10.39
C VAL A 48 -4.68 -26.44 -9.17
N PRO A 49 -5.57 -25.44 -9.31
CA PRO A 49 -6.35 -24.93 -8.18
C PRO A 49 -7.17 -25.98 -7.46
N VAL A 50 -7.87 -26.86 -8.20
CA VAL A 50 -8.64 -27.97 -7.60
C VAL A 50 -7.71 -28.85 -6.78
N ALA A 51 -6.63 -29.36 -7.37
CA ALA A 51 -5.69 -30.22 -6.66
C ALA A 51 -5.06 -29.54 -5.43
N ALA A 52 -4.77 -28.23 -5.51
CA ALA A 52 -4.22 -27.48 -4.40
C ALA A 52 -5.22 -27.36 -3.23
N VAL A 53 -6.50 -27.15 -3.52
CA VAL A 53 -7.55 -27.09 -2.47
C VAL A 53 -7.80 -28.45 -1.86
N GLU A 54 -7.86 -29.52 -2.67
CA GLU A 54 -8.07 -30.90 -2.19
C GLU A 54 -6.98 -31.40 -1.23
N VAL A 55 -5.75 -30.87 -1.34
CA VAL A 55 -4.63 -31.22 -0.44
C VAL A 55 -4.31 -30.14 0.59
N ASP A 56 -5.20 -29.16 0.78
CA ASP A 56 -5.05 -28.02 1.68
C ASP A 56 -3.77 -27.18 1.44
N ALA A 57 -3.28 -27.15 0.19
CA ALA A 57 -2.14 -26.35 -0.27
C ALA A 57 -2.57 -25.10 -1.06
N HIS A 58 -3.76 -24.57 -0.77
CA HIS A 58 -4.36 -23.41 -1.43
C HIS A 58 -3.49 -22.13 -1.31
N TRP A 59 -2.64 -22.05 -0.29
CA TRP A 59 -1.64 -20.99 -0.09
C TRP A 59 -0.56 -20.91 -1.19
N VAL A 60 -0.37 -21.97 -1.97
CA VAL A 60 0.60 -22.01 -3.08
C VAL A 60 0.08 -21.23 -4.31
N LEU A 61 -1.23 -21.02 -4.41
CA LEU A 61 -1.86 -20.42 -5.59
C LEU A 61 -1.45 -18.95 -5.80
N PRO A 62 -1.45 -18.06 -4.79
CA PRO A 62 -1.00 -16.67 -5.00
C PRO A 62 0.47 -16.57 -5.46
N PRO A 63 1.46 -17.27 -4.85
CA PRO A 63 2.83 -17.34 -5.37
C PRO A 63 2.91 -17.88 -6.80
N LEU A 64 2.15 -18.92 -7.14
CA LEU A 64 2.12 -19.48 -8.50
C LEU A 64 1.59 -18.47 -9.52
N LEU A 65 0.50 -17.77 -9.20
CA LEU A 65 -0.08 -16.71 -10.03
C LEU A 65 0.91 -15.57 -10.22
N LEU A 66 1.60 -15.17 -9.16
CA LEU A 66 2.65 -14.16 -9.21
C LEU A 66 3.79 -14.56 -10.15
N LEU A 67 4.35 -15.75 -9.98
CA LEU A 67 5.46 -16.25 -10.79
C LEU A 67 5.05 -16.42 -12.26
N THR A 68 3.85 -16.93 -12.52
CA THR A 68 3.30 -17.08 -13.87
C THR A 68 3.13 -15.72 -14.53
N THR A 69 2.54 -14.75 -13.84
CA THR A 69 2.39 -13.36 -14.32
C THR A 69 3.75 -12.73 -14.62
N ALA A 70 4.69 -12.79 -13.68
CA ALA A 70 6.04 -12.26 -13.85
C ALA A 70 6.80 -12.92 -15.02
N SER A 71 6.57 -14.21 -15.28
CA SER A 71 7.19 -14.96 -16.37
C SER A 71 6.69 -14.53 -17.76
N LEU A 72 5.47 -13.97 -17.85
CA LEU A 72 4.86 -13.51 -19.09
C LEU A 72 5.12 -12.02 -19.36
N LEU A 73 5.36 -11.24 -18.31
CA LEU A 73 5.80 -9.85 -18.42
C LEU A 73 7.17 -9.75 -19.11
N ARG A 74 7.33 -8.68 -19.89
CA ARG A 74 8.59 -8.26 -20.52
C ARG A 74 9.00 -6.86 -20.08
N ALA A 75 8.13 -6.15 -19.38
CA ALA A 75 8.45 -4.99 -18.59
C ALA A 75 9.39 -5.40 -17.43
N GLY A 76 10.58 -4.81 -17.39
CA GLY A 76 11.58 -5.09 -16.35
C GLY A 76 12.87 -5.71 -16.88
N ARG A 77 13.99 -5.36 -16.25
CA ARG A 77 15.33 -5.87 -16.59
C ARG A 77 15.79 -6.94 -15.62
N THR A 78 15.36 -6.88 -14.37
CA THR A 78 15.79 -7.78 -13.29
C THR A 78 14.64 -8.69 -12.84
N LEU A 79 14.94 -9.68 -12.00
CA LEU A 79 13.89 -10.53 -11.45
C LEU A 79 12.95 -9.71 -10.57
N LEU A 80 13.50 -8.86 -9.70
CA LEU A 80 12.70 -7.97 -8.85
C LEU A 80 11.81 -7.03 -9.65
N ASP A 81 12.31 -6.43 -10.74
CA ASP A 81 11.47 -5.60 -11.62
C ASP A 81 10.21 -6.35 -12.06
N ARG A 82 10.36 -7.63 -12.47
CA ARG A 82 9.23 -8.42 -12.96
C ARG A 82 8.28 -8.86 -11.86
N LEU A 83 8.83 -9.28 -10.72
CA LEU A 83 8.03 -9.68 -9.57
C LEU A 83 7.23 -8.51 -9.03
N LEU A 84 7.87 -7.35 -8.80
CA LEU A 84 7.16 -6.19 -8.27
C LEU A 84 6.10 -5.68 -9.26
N LEU A 85 6.43 -5.57 -10.55
CA LEU A 85 5.43 -5.16 -11.55
C LEU A 85 4.28 -6.18 -11.69
N ALA A 86 4.54 -7.47 -11.51
CA ALA A 86 3.51 -8.49 -11.47
C ALA A 86 2.64 -8.38 -10.22
N VAL A 87 3.22 -8.16 -9.04
CA VAL A 87 2.46 -7.89 -7.80
C VAL A 87 1.53 -6.70 -8.02
N LEU A 88 2.05 -5.57 -8.49
CA LEU A 88 1.28 -4.34 -8.68
C LEU A 88 0.19 -4.50 -9.74
N LEU A 89 0.46 -5.27 -10.81
CA LEU A 89 -0.53 -5.61 -11.82
C LEU A 89 -1.65 -6.48 -11.23
N LEU A 90 -1.30 -7.54 -10.49
CA LEU A 90 -2.27 -8.42 -9.85
C LEU A 90 -3.11 -7.65 -8.83
N VAL A 91 -2.48 -6.83 -7.99
CA VAL A 91 -3.15 -5.94 -7.04
C VAL A 91 -4.22 -5.10 -7.74
N GLY A 92 -3.87 -4.32 -8.77
CA GLY A 92 -4.84 -3.46 -9.45
C GLY A 92 -5.91 -4.23 -10.24
N LEU A 93 -5.56 -5.39 -10.82
CA LEU A 93 -6.54 -6.24 -11.50
C LEU A 93 -7.53 -6.87 -10.50
N THR A 94 -7.04 -7.36 -9.36
CA THR A 94 -7.88 -7.94 -8.31
C THR A 94 -8.83 -6.90 -7.73
N THR A 95 -8.39 -5.65 -7.53
CA THR A 95 -9.30 -4.58 -7.07
C THR A 95 -10.48 -4.36 -8.02
N VAL A 96 -10.28 -4.54 -9.33
CA VAL A 96 -11.37 -4.47 -10.30
C VAL A 96 -12.18 -5.75 -10.31
N ALA A 97 -11.52 -6.91 -10.29
CA ALA A 97 -12.19 -8.21 -10.30
C ALA A 97 -13.13 -8.38 -9.10
N GLY A 98 -12.85 -7.75 -7.96
CA GLY A 98 -13.76 -7.71 -6.81
C GLY A 98 -15.16 -7.17 -7.08
N THR A 99 -15.34 -6.34 -8.13
CA THR A 99 -16.70 -5.90 -8.52
C THR A 99 -17.47 -7.01 -9.22
N LEU A 100 -16.77 -7.87 -9.96
CA LEU A 100 -17.35 -9.07 -10.56
C LEU A 100 -17.58 -10.13 -9.49
N PHE A 101 -16.62 -10.35 -8.58
CA PHE A 101 -16.73 -11.35 -7.51
C PHE A 101 -17.96 -11.12 -6.65
N ALA A 102 -18.30 -9.87 -6.33
CA ALA A 102 -19.48 -9.53 -5.54
C ALA A 102 -20.82 -10.00 -6.14
N VAL A 103 -20.91 -10.19 -7.46
CA VAL A 103 -22.11 -10.69 -8.15
C VAL A 103 -21.91 -12.08 -8.75
N TRP A 104 -20.72 -12.67 -8.58
CA TRP A 104 -20.37 -13.95 -9.14
C TRP A 104 -20.82 -15.06 -8.18
N PRO A 105 -21.49 -16.13 -8.65
CA PRO A 105 -22.00 -17.17 -7.74
C PRO A 105 -20.94 -17.87 -6.88
N TRP A 106 -19.67 -17.82 -7.30
CA TRP A 106 -18.54 -18.41 -6.57
C TRP A 106 -17.80 -17.38 -5.69
N GLY A 107 -18.17 -16.10 -5.71
CA GLY A 107 -17.56 -15.05 -4.90
C GLY A 107 -16.03 -15.00 -5.06
N MET A 108 -15.32 -15.12 -3.93
CA MET A 108 -13.86 -15.20 -3.85
C MET A 108 -13.33 -16.63 -3.68
N ASP A 109 -14.08 -17.65 -4.10
CA ASP A 109 -13.65 -19.05 -3.99
C ASP A 109 -12.24 -19.27 -4.59
N PRO A 110 -11.30 -19.88 -3.83
CA PRO A 110 -9.92 -20.05 -4.26
C PRO A 110 -9.75 -20.76 -5.61
N VAL A 111 -10.59 -21.76 -5.91
CA VAL A 111 -10.55 -22.52 -7.16
C VAL A 111 -11.03 -21.65 -8.30
N ALA A 112 -12.20 -21.00 -8.14
CA ALA A 112 -12.80 -20.18 -9.16
C ALA A 112 -11.90 -18.98 -9.53
N VAL A 113 -11.41 -18.25 -8.52
CA VAL A 113 -10.53 -17.09 -8.71
C VAL A 113 -9.22 -17.50 -9.37
N SER A 114 -8.53 -18.50 -8.83
CA SER A 114 -7.23 -18.94 -9.36
C SER A 114 -7.35 -19.57 -10.74
N GLY A 115 -8.40 -20.38 -10.97
CA GLY A 115 -8.69 -21.01 -12.25
C GLY A 115 -8.95 -20.00 -13.35
N THR A 116 -9.72 -18.95 -13.03
CA THR A 116 -9.99 -17.84 -13.96
C THR A 116 -8.73 -17.03 -14.26
N ALA A 117 -7.90 -16.74 -13.24
CA ALA A 117 -6.64 -16.03 -13.42
C ALA A 117 -5.65 -16.83 -14.27
N LEU A 118 -5.45 -18.13 -13.98
CA LEU A 118 -4.58 -19.02 -14.77
C LEU A 118 -5.09 -19.20 -16.20
N THR A 119 -6.41 -19.27 -16.40
CA THR A 119 -7.04 -19.30 -17.72
C THR A 119 -6.71 -18.03 -18.49
N THR A 120 -6.86 -16.86 -17.86
CA THR A 120 -6.55 -15.56 -18.46
C THR A 120 -5.07 -15.46 -18.84
N LEU A 121 -4.17 -15.89 -17.97
CA LEU A 121 -2.72 -15.92 -18.24
C LEU A 121 -2.38 -16.88 -19.39
N SER A 122 -3.03 -18.04 -19.45
CA SER A 122 -2.86 -19.02 -20.53
C SER A 122 -3.31 -18.46 -21.88
N VAL A 123 -4.49 -17.83 -21.92
CA VAL A 123 -4.99 -17.13 -23.12
C VAL A 123 -4.05 -16.00 -23.51
N ALA A 124 -3.60 -15.19 -22.55
CA ALA A 124 -2.63 -14.12 -22.81
C ALA A 124 -1.32 -14.64 -23.40
N ALA A 125 -0.79 -15.76 -22.89
CA ALA A 125 0.40 -16.41 -23.42
C ALA A 125 0.20 -16.91 -24.86
N LEU A 126 -0.95 -17.54 -25.15
CA LEU A 126 -1.31 -18.04 -26.49
C LEU A 126 -1.46 -16.89 -27.51
N VAL A 127 -2.21 -15.84 -27.15
CA VAL A 127 -2.48 -14.68 -28.01
C VAL A 127 -1.19 -13.89 -28.27
N THR A 128 -0.37 -13.67 -27.25
CA THR A 128 0.90 -12.95 -27.40
C THR A 128 2.02 -13.82 -27.98
N GLY A 129 1.82 -15.15 -28.02
CA GLY A 129 2.83 -16.12 -28.43
C GLY A 129 4.05 -16.17 -27.51
N ARG A 130 3.93 -15.67 -26.28
CA ARG A 130 5.04 -15.58 -25.32
C ARG A 130 5.24 -16.90 -24.60
N ARG A 131 6.50 -17.25 -24.40
CA ARG A 131 6.90 -18.36 -23.53
C ARG A 131 7.16 -17.84 -22.11
N PRO A 132 6.78 -18.57 -21.05
CA PRO A 132 7.21 -18.26 -19.69
C PRO A 132 8.73 -18.12 -19.63
N ALA A 133 9.22 -17.00 -19.10
CA ALA A 133 10.65 -16.78 -18.91
C ALA A 133 10.85 -15.75 -17.80
N LEU A 134 11.69 -16.05 -16.81
CA LEU A 134 12.09 -15.10 -15.76
C LEU A 134 13.56 -14.72 -15.94
N PRO A 135 13.96 -13.47 -15.64
CA PRO A 135 15.36 -13.11 -15.50
C PRO A 135 15.99 -13.91 -14.36
N ARG A 136 17.28 -14.23 -14.47
CA ARG A 136 18.01 -14.85 -13.35
C ARG A 136 18.09 -13.85 -12.19
N PRO A 137 17.99 -14.32 -10.93
CA PRO A 137 18.20 -13.46 -9.77
C PRO A 137 19.61 -12.86 -9.84
N GLY A 138 19.71 -11.55 -9.66
CA GLY A 138 20.98 -10.83 -9.66
C GLY A 138 21.26 -10.18 -8.32
N TRP A 139 22.54 -10.02 -7.97
CA TRP A 139 22.96 -9.36 -6.73
C TRP A 139 22.41 -7.93 -6.57
N ILE A 140 22.08 -7.25 -7.67
CA ILE A 140 21.46 -5.92 -7.65
C ILE A 140 20.06 -5.92 -7.04
N ASP A 141 19.34 -7.04 -7.11
CA ASP A 141 18.01 -7.19 -6.52
C ASP A 141 18.08 -7.35 -5.00
N ALA A 142 19.23 -7.76 -4.45
CA ALA A 142 19.41 -7.98 -3.01
C ALA A 142 19.29 -6.68 -2.21
N PHE A 143 19.77 -5.54 -2.73
CA PHE A 143 19.73 -4.26 -2.01
C PHE A 143 18.31 -3.83 -1.58
N PRO A 144 17.36 -3.64 -2.51
CA PRO A 144 16.00 -3.25 -2.12
C PRO A 144 15.28 -4.34 -1.32
N VAL A 145 15.53 -5.63 -1.61
CA VAL A 145 14.91 -6.74 -0.89
C VAL A 145 15.39 -6.81 0.56
N LEU A 146 16.70 -6.78 0.79
CA LEU A 146 17.28 -6.81 2.14
C LEU A 146 16.92 -5.54 2.92
N GLY A 147 16.93 -4.37 2.28
CA GLY A 147 16.51 -3.12 2.91
C GLY A 147 15.05 -3.15 3.35
N ALA A 148 14.15 -3.64 2.50
CA ALA A 148 12.74 -3.80 2.83
C ALA A 148 12.52 -4.88 3.90
N ALA A 149 13.23 -6.00 3.83
CA ALA A 149 13.16 -7.07 4.82
C ALA A 149 13.65 -6.59 6.20
N ALA A 150 14.75 -5.83 6.26
CA ALA A 150 15.26 -5.28 7.51
C ALA A 150 14.29 -4.25 8.13
N ALA A 151 13.73 -3.35 7.32
CA ALA A 151 12.73 -2.38 7.79
C ALA A 151 11.43 -3.08 8.23
N GLY A 152 10.96 -4.07 7.46
CA GLY A 152 9.78 -4.87 7.78
C GLY A 152 9.97 -5.67 9.07
N TRP A 153 11.13 -6.32 9.25
CA TRP A 153 11.47 -7.02 10.48
C TRP A 153 11.50 -6.10 11.70
N TYR A 154 12.12 -4.91 11.56
CA TYR A 154 12.14 -3.90 12.60
C TYR A 154 10.73 -3.44 12.97
N LEU A 155 9.87 -3.18 11.97
CA LEU A 155 8.49 -2.76 12.21
C LEU A 155 7.58 -3.91 12.68
N ALA A 156 7.94 -5.17 12.47
CA ALA A 156 7.18 -6.32 12.94
C ALA A 156 7.33 -6.58 14.45
N GLN A 157 8.31 -5.96 15.12
CA GLN A 157 8.66 -6.26 16.51
C GLN A 157 7.49 -6.19 17.50
N PRO A 158 6.53 -5.24 17.43
CA PRO A 158 5.38 -5.24 18.35
C PRO A 158 4.48 -6.46 18.17
N VAL A 159 4.26 -6.90 16.93
CA VAL A 159 3.46 -8.08 16.63
C VAL A 159 4.15 -9.35 17.11
N LEU A 160 5.48 -9.41 16.96
CA LEU A 160 6.31 -10.52 17.44
C LEU A 160 6.41 -10.60 18.97
N ARG A 161 6.23 -9.47 19.68
CA ARG A 161 6.24 -9.41 21.15
C ARG A 161 4.87 -9.66 21.78
N ALA A 162 3.79 -9.64 20.99
CA ALA A 162 2.43 -9.76 21.49
C ALA A 162 2.00 -11.24 21.51
N ASP A 163 1.95 -11.81 22.71
CA ASP A 163 1.69 -13.22 22.98
C ASP A 163 0.20 -13.52 23.16
N ASP A 164 -0.60 -12.53 23.55
CA ASP A 164 -2.04 -12.71 23.83
C ASP A 164 -2.97 -11.78 23.00
N PRO A 165 -4.29 -12.07 22.95
CA PRO A 165 -5.25 -11.23 22.24
C PRO A 165 -5.36 -9.79 22.76
N VAL A 166 -5.20 -9.57 24.07
CA VAL A 166 -5.34 -8.24 24.71
C VAL A 166 -4.18 -7.32 24.31
N GLU A 167 -2.97 -7.86 24.28
CA GLU A 167 -1.78 -7.17 23.78
C GLU A 167 -1.96 -6.79 22.29
N ARG A 168 -2.59 -7.67 21.50
CA ARG A 168 -2.92 -7.39 20.10
C ARG A 168 -4.01 -6.35 19.92
N TYR A 169 -5.04 -6.36 20.77
CA TYR A 169 -6.07 -5.34 20.76
C TYR A 169 -5.53 -3.97 21.16
N THR A 170 -4.52 -3.94 22.02
CA THR A 170 -3.82 -2.69 22.38
C THR A 170 -3.19 -2.03 21.15
N MET A 171 -2.66 -2.82 20.21
CA MET A 171 -2.19 -2.30 18.92
C MET A 171 -3.33 -1.77 18.06
N LEU A 172 -4.44 -2.51 17.93
CA LEU A 172 -5.59 -2.12 17.11
C LEU A 172 -6.28 -0.85 17.63
N ILE A 173 -6.51 -0.76 18.94
CA ILE A 173 -7.26 0.35 19.54
C ILE A 173 -6.50 1.67 19.47
N ARG A 174 -5.17 1.62 19.44
CA ARG A 174 -4.33 2.83 19.32
C ARG A 174 -4.50 3.52 17.97
N GLY A 175 -4.71 2.74 16.91
CA GLY A 175 -5.07 3.23 15.58
C GLY A 175 -6.53 3.00 15.34
N GLU A 176 -7.39 3.91 15.78
CA GLU A 176 -8.87 3.83 15.69
C GLU A 176 -9.40 3.20 14.38
N ASP A 177 -8.77 3.51 13.24
CA ASP A 177 -9.15 3.00 11.92
C ASP A 177 -8.86 1.51 11.69
N TYR A 178 -7.97 0.88 12.46
CA TYR A 178 -7.68 -0.54 12.34
C TYR A 178 -8.93 -1.40 12.51
N LEU A 179 -9.74 -1.11 13.52
CA LEU A 179 -10.94 -1.88 13.83
C LEU A 179 -11.99 -1.75 12.71
N ARG A 180 -12.14 -0.54 12.14
CA ARG A 180 -12.99 -0.33 10.95
C ARG A 180 -12.52 -1.12 9.74
N HIS A 181 -11.21 -1.13 9.50
CA HIS A 181 -10.63 -1.87 8.39
C HIS A 181 -10.70 -3.38 8.61
N LEU A 182 -10.59 -3.86 9.85
CA LEU A 182 -10.80 -5.26 10.19
C LEU A 182 -12.25 -5.68 9.92
N ALA A 183 -13.24 -4.88 10.36
CA ALA A 183 -14.65 -5.13 10.07
C ALA A 183 -14.93 -5.21 8.56
N LEU A 184 -14.30 -4.34 7.77
CA LEU A 184 -14.46 -4.34 6.32
C LEU A 184 -13.80 -5.56 5.65
N VAL A 185 -12.62 -5.99 6.11
CA VAL A 185 -11.99 -7.25 5.65
C VAL A 185 -12.87 -8.45 5.95
N ASP A 186 -13.41 -8.54 7.17
CA ASP A 186 -14.31 -9.60 7.59
C ASP A 186 -15.56 -9.67 6.69
N VAL A 187 -16.28 -8.55 6.56
CA VAL A 187 -17.53 -8.49 5.77
C VAL A 187 -17.26 -8.80 4.29
N ILE A 188 -16.15 -8.31 3.71
CA ILE A 188 -15.78 -8.66 2.33
C ILE A 188 -15.47 -10.15 2.21
N GLY A 189 -14.75 -10.74 3.18
CA GLY A 189 -14.46 -12.17 3.22
C GLY A 189 -15.72 -13.03 3.27
N ARG A 190 -16.74 -12.61 4.03
CA ARG A 190 -18.04 -13.29 4.11
C ARG A 190 -18.91 -13.09 2.87
N HIS A 191 -18.93 -11.88 2.32
CA HIS A 191 -19.78 -11.53 1.19
C HIS A 191 -19.20 -12.01 -0.15
N GLY A 192 -17.88 -12.15 -0.27
CA GLY A 192 -17.23 -12.62 -1.49
C GLY A 192 -16.97 -11.51 -2.53
N GLY A 193 -16.86 -10.25 -2.11
CA GLY A 193 -16.55 -9.14 -3.02
C GLY A 193 -16.75 -7.75 -2.38
N HIS A 194 -16.69 -6.71 -3.21
CA HIS A 194 -16.88 -5.32 -2.74
C HIS A 194 -18.29 -5.09 -2.19
N VAL A 195 -18.36 -4.50 -0.99
CA VAL A 195 -19.60 -4.21 -0.26
C VAL A 195 -20.47 -3.18 -0.98
N PHE A 196 -19.87 -2.20 -1.67
CA PHE A 196 -20.64 -1.17 -2.38
C PHE A 196 -21.40 -1.69 -3.62
N VAL A 197 -21.16 -2.93 -4.06
CA VAL A 197 -21.84 -3.50 -5.23
C VAL A 197 -23.25 -3.96 -4.87
N ASP A 198 -23.41 -4.59 -3.71
CA ASP A 198 -24.71 -4.94 -3.13
C ASP A 198 -24.80 -4.46 -1.67
N PRO A 199 -24.97 -3.13 -1.46
CA PRO A 199 -25.02 -2.56 -0.12
C PRO A 199 -26.24 -3.04 0.67
N ALA A 200 -27.29 -3.53 0.00
CA ALA A 200 -28.48 -4.03 0.67
C ALA A 200 -28.21 -5.37 1.38
N ALA A 201 -27.40 -6.25 0.78
CA ALA A 201 -27.03 -7.54 1.36
C ALA A 201 -26.14 -7.41 2.62
N THR A 202 -25.43 -6.30 2.77
CA THR A 202 -24.45 -6.09 3.84
C THR A 202 -24.84 -5.02 4.86
N ARG A 203 -25.97 -4.33 4.66
CA ARG A 203 -26.39 -3.18 5.50
C ARG A 203 -26.48 -3.49 6.98
N ASP A 204 -26.82 -4.74 7.32
CA ASP A 204 -27.02 -5.19 8.70
C ASP A 204 -25.72 -5.75 9.32
N GLN A 205 -24.61 -5.72 8.57
CA GLN A 205 -23.32 -6.31 8.95
C GLN A 205 -22.21 -5.27 9.13
N ILE A 206 -22.28 -4.15 8.40
CA ILE A 206 -21.25 -3.11 8.43
C ILE A 206 -21.82 -1.71 8.63
N ALA A 207 -21.08 -0.86 9.35
CA ALA A 207 -21.42 0.56 9.49
C ALA A 207 -21.53 1.25 8.12
N SER A 208 -22.57 2.07 7.94
CA SER A 208 -22.93 2.72 6.69
C SER A 208 -21.81 3.56 6.08
N LEU A 209 -21.00 4.21 6.94
CA LEU A 209 -19.85 5.02 6.52
C LEU A 209 -18.74 4.22 5.80
N LEU A 210 -18.70 2.90 5.99
CA LEU A 210 -17.70 2.01 5.36
C LEU A 210 -18.19 1.41 4.04
N THR A 211 -19.50 1.45 3.77
CA THR A 211 -20.11 0.84 2.58
C THR A 211 -19.50 1.36 1.29
N TYR A 212 -19.31 2.68 1.16
CA TYR A 212 -18.73 3.32 -0.04
C TYR A 212 -17.29 3.79 0.16
N TYR A 213 -16.64 3.34 1.23
CA TYR A 213 -15.22 3.57 1.45
C TYR A 213 -14.39 2.88 0.36
N PRO A 214 -13.18 3.34 -0.02
CA PRO A 214 -12.33 2.64 -0.98
C PRO A 214 -11.82 1.31 -0.41
N GLN A 215 -12.23 0.19 -1.00
CA GLN A 215 -12.09 -1.16 -0.42
C GLN A 215 -10.99 -2.02 -1.06
N GLY A 216 -10.14 -1.43 -1.90
CA GLY A 216 -9.15 -2.18 -2.69
C GLY A 216 -8.17 -2.97 -1.83
N TRP A 217 -7.67 -2.39 -0.74
CA TRP A 217 -6.79 -3.10 0.19
C TRP A 217 -7.53 -4.21 0.95
N HIS A 218 -8.75 -3.95 1.40
CA HIS A 218 -9.54 -4.90 2.18
C HIS A 218 -9.90 -6.15 1.38
N LEU A 219 -10.29 -5.97 0.11
CA LEU A 219 -10.53 -7.07 -0.82
C LEU A 219 -9.27 -7.93 -1.01
N LEU A 220 -8.11 -7.30 -1.20
CA LEU A 220 -6.85 -8.04 -1.37
C LEU A 220 -6.51 -8.85 -0.13
N VAL A 221 -6.68 -8.27 1.06
CA VAL A 221 -6.43 -8.97 2.32
C VAL A 221 -7.42 -10.10 2.52
N ALA A 222 -8.72 -9.86 2.36
CA ALA A 222 -9.75 -10.90 2.50
C ALA A 222 -9.52 -12.07 1.54
N LEU A 223 -9.18 -11.79 0.27
CA LEU A 223 -8.87 -12.82 -0.72
C LEU A 223 -7.59 -13.60 -0.36
N LEU A 224 -6.49 -12.90 -0.05
CA LEU A 224 -5.22 -13.56 0.25
C LEU A 224 -5.25 -14.30 1.58
N ASP A 225 -5.99 -13.80 2.57
CA ASP A 225 -6.17 -14.48 3.85
C ASP A 225 -7.01 -15.75 3.70
N GLY A 226 -8.06 -15.73 2.87
CA GLY A 226 -8.79 -16.95 2.49
C GLY A 226 -7.97 -17.97 1.69
N HIS A 227 -6.79 -17.58 1.20
CA HIS A 227 -5.79 -18.51 0.63
C HIS A 227 -4.83 -19.09 1.67
N LEU A 228 -4.68 -18.45 2.84
CA LEU A 228 -3.76 -18.88 3.89
C LEU A 228 -4.46 -19.61 5.04
N HIS A 229 -5.72 -19.26 5.27
CA HIS A 229 -6.49 -19.69 6.42
C HIS A 229 -7.87 -20.22 5.98
N PRO A 230 -8.44 -21.17 6.72
CA PRO A 230 -9.78 -21.68 6.44
C PRO A 230 -10.82 -20.55 6.39
N ALA A 231 -11.78 -20.69 5.47
CA ALA A 231 -12.97 -19.83 5.46
C ALA A 231 -13.68 -19.88 6.83
N GLY A 232 -14.17 -18.75 7.31
CA GLY A 232 -14.86 -18.68 8.61
C GLY A 232 -14.10 -17.99 9.74
N ARG A 233 -12.83 -17.59 9.54
CA ARG A 233 -12.08 -16.83 10.56
C ARG A 233 -12.55 -15.38 10.63
N TYR A 234 -13.36 -15.09 11.64
CA TYR A 234 -13.93 -13.77 11.89
C TYR A 234 -13.67 -13.32 13.33
N GLY A 235 -13.93 -12.04 13.60
CA GLY A 235 -13.76 -11.47 14.93
C GLY A 235 -12.33 -11.59 15.45
N GLU A 236 -12.18 -12.10 16.68
CA GLU A 236 -10.88 -12.26 17.35
C GLU A 236 -9.87 -13.09 16.55
N ALA A 237 -10.31 -14.16 15.89
CA ALA A 237 -9.41 -15.03 15.13
C ALA A 237 -8.80 -14.36 13.88
N ALA A 238 -9.39 -13.25 13.41
CA ALA A 238 -8.90 -12.49 12.26
C ALA A 238 -7.87 -11.41 12.64
N VAL A 239 -7.71 -11.10 13.93
CA VAL A 239 -6.87 -9.98 14.42
C VAL A 239 -5.39 -10.17 14.08
N GLU A 240 -4.82 -11.33 14.37
CA GLU A 240 -3.40 -11.59 14.13
C GLU A 240 -3.05 -11.59 12.63
N PRO A 241 -3.74 -12.34 11.76
CA PRO A 241 -3.50 -12.26 10.32
C PRO A 241 -3.64 -10.83 9.79
N PHE A 242 -4.65 -10.09 10.23
CA PHE A 242 -4.86 -8.70 9.84
C PHE A 242 -3.67 -7.79 10.21
N LEU A 243 -3.11 -7.92 11.41
CA LEU A 243 -1.91 -7.17 11.81
C LEU A 243 -0.71 -7.51 10.90
N TRP A 244 -0.50 -8.79 10.59
CA TRP A 244 0.56 -9.21 9.66
C TRP A 244 0.36 -8.65 8.25
N TRP A 245 -0.87 -8.61 7.74
CA TRP A 245 -1.19 -7.99 6.45
C TRP A 245 -0.89 -6.49 6.40
N ASN A 246 -1.05 -5.79 7.53
CA ASN A 246 -0.64 -4.38 7.63
C ASN A 246 0.88 -4.21 7.58
N ILE A 247 1.63 -5.05 8.30
CA ILE A 247 3.10 -5.07 8.22
C ILE A 247 3.57 -5.41 6.80
N ALA A 248 2.95 -6.41 6.16
CA ALA A 248 3.26 -6.79 4.79
C ALA A 248 2.95 -5.67 3.78
N GLY A 249 1.81 -4.99 3.93
CA GLY A 249 1.43 -3.83 3.12
C GLY A 249 2.43 -2.68 3.24
N PHE A 250 2.87 -2.37 4.46
CA PHE A 250 3.90 -1.36 4.68
C PHE A 250 5.28 -1.81 4.16
N GLY A 251 5.63 -3.09 4.33
CA GLY A 251 6.84 -3.68 3.75
C GLY A 251 6.87 -3.57 2.22
N LEU A 252 5.73 -3.78 1.56
CA LEU A 252 5.58 -3.58 0.11
C LEU A 252 5.79 -2.11 -0.28
N LEU A 253 5.30 -1.15 0.52
CA LEU A 253 5.60 0.26 0.33
C LEU A 253 7.12 0.51 0.41
N VAL A 254 7.80 0.03 1.45
CA VAL A 254 9.26 0.19 1.60
C VAL A 254 10.01 -0.42 0.41
N LEU A 255 9.65 -1.64 0.01
CA LEU A 255 10.22 -2.31 -1.16
C LEU A 255 10.02 -1.48 -2.44
N THR A 256 8.83 -0.91 -2.62
CA THR A 256 8.50 -0.10 -3.79
C THR A 256 9.27 1.22 -3.82
N LEU A 257 9.48 1.88 -2.67
CA LEU A 257 10.30 3.08 -2.55
C LEU A 257 11.76 2.79 -2.90
N LEU A 258 12.33 1.73 -2.31
CA LEU A 258 13.71 1.29 -2.58
C LEU A 258 13.89 0.89 -4.05
N TRP A 259 12.95 0.13 -4.60
CA TRP A 259 12.92 -0.26 -6.00
C TRP A 259 12.84 0.97 -6.91
N ALA A 260 11.92 1.90 -6.66
CA ALA A 260 11.74 3.11 -7.45
C ALA A 260 13.00 3.96 -7.44
N ALA A 261 13.60 4.18 -6.27
CA ALA A 261 14.84 4.96 -6.11
C ALA A 261 16.00 4.32 -6.88
N GLN A 262 16.14 2.99 -6.82
CA GLN A 262 17.18 2.27 -7.58
C GLN A 262 16.89 2.17 -9.08
N ARG A 263 15.61 2.24 -9.48
CA ARG A 263 15.15 2.18 -10.87
C ARG A 263 15.25 3.50 -11.60
N LEU A 264 14.94 4.62 -10.95
CA LEU A 264 14.90 5.94 -11.58
C LEU A 264 16.16 6.28 -12.39
N PRO A 265 17.36 5.86 -12.00
CA PRO A 265 18.51 6.28 -12.74
C PRO A 265 19.17 5.21 -13.62
N GLY A 266 20.13 5.60 -14.47
CA GLY A 266 20.99 4.71 -15.26
C GLY A 266 21.78 3.67 -14.43
N PRO A 267 22.78 2.98 -15.00
CA PRO A 267 23.63 2.07 -14.22
C PRO A 267 24.11 2.70 -12.90
N LEU A 268 24.01 1.96 -11.80
CA LEU A 268 24.42 2.37 -10.45
C LEU A 268 25.63 1.56 -10.00
N HIS A 269 26.63 2.23 -9.44
CA HIS A 269 27.74 1.57 -8.77
C HIS A 269 27.22 0.85 -7.49
N PRO A 270 27.73 -0.34 -7.12
CA PRO A 270 27.31 -1.05 -5.91
C PRO A 270 27.29 -0.19 -4.64
N LEU A 271 28.32 0.61 -4.42
CA LEU A 271 28.41 1.56 -3.31
C LEU A 271 27.18 2.49 -3.23
N HIS A 272 26.78 3.07 -4.37
CA HIS A 272 25.63 3.98 -4.42
C HIS A 272 24.30 3.25 -4.19
N ARG A 273 24.20 1.97 -4.56
CA ARG A 273 23.03 1.15 -4.21
C ARG A 273 22.93 0.93 -2.70
N GLY A 274 24.06 0.64 -2.05
CA GLY A 274 24.15 0.51 -0.60
C GLY A 274 23.73 1.80 0.10
N VAL A 275 24.36 2.93 -0.24
CA VAL A 275 24.02 4.24 0.31
C VAL A 275 22.55 4.59 0.08
N LEU A 276 22.04 4.40 -1.15
CA LEU A 276 20.65 4.72 -1.45
C LEU A 276 19.68 3.85 -0.65
N THR A 277 20.03 2.58 -0.40
CA THR A 277 19.22 1.68 0.44
C THR A 277 19.16 2.20 1.88
N VAL A 278 20.31 2.57 2.45
CA VAL A 278 20.38 3.13 3.82
C VAL A 278 19.66 4.46 3.91
N VAL A 279 19.89 5.38 2.96
CA VAL A 279 19.25 6.72 2.96
C VAL A 279 17.74 6.60 2.83
N VAL A 280 17.23 5.85 1.85
CA VAL A 280 15.78 5.68 1.67
C VAL A 280 15.17 4.97 2.87
N GLY A 281 15.78 3.89 3.37
CA GLY A 281 15.31 3.20 4.58
C GLY A 281 15.26 4.12 5.80
N SER A 282 16.31 4.93 6.01
CA SER A 282 16.38 5.88 7.13
C SER A 282 15.33 6.97 7.02
N LEU A 283 15.09 7.51 5.82
CA LEU A 283 14.06 8.52 5.60
C LEU A 283 12.65 7.95 5.77
N VAL A 284 12.41 6.70 5.35
CA VAL A 284 11.11 6.04 5.60
C VAL A 284 10.86 5.90 7.09
N LEU A 285 11.84 5.44 7.87
CA LEU A 285 11.70 5.26 9.32
C LEU A 285 11.72 6.58 10.11
N GLY A 286 12.38 7.60 9.56
CA GLY A 286 12.62 8.89 10.20
C GLY A 286 11.62 10.00 9.87
N THR A 287 10.69 9.77 8.93
CA THR A 287 9.62 10.72 8.58
C THR A 287 8.29 10.35 9.25
N GLN A 288 7.22 11.04 8.89
CA GLN A 288 5.85 10.73 9.32
C GLN A 288 5.27 9.42 8.73
N LEU A 289 5.94 8.74 7.80
CA LEU A 289 5.36 7.54 7.15
C LEU A 289 5.03 6.38 8.10
N PRO A 290 5.82 6.04 9.13
CA PRO A 290 5.47 4.95 10.06
C PRO A 290 4.21 5.26 10.88
N ARG A 291 3.75 6.51 10.90
CA ARG A 291 2.46 6.88 11.48
C ARG A 291 1.29 6.14 10.81
N LEU A 292 1.43 5.76 9.55
CA LEU A 292 0.40 4.98 8.84
C LEU A 292 0.15 3.63 9.51
N LEU A 293 1.15 3.04 10.18
CA LEU A 293 0.94 1.85 11.03
C LEU A 293 0.23 2.24 12.31
N ILE A 294 0.74 3.21 13.07
CA ILE A 294 0.15 3.61 14.36
C ILE A 294 -1.32 4.03 14.23
N SER A 295 -1.66 4.76 13.17
CA SER A 295 -3.02 5.24 12.95
C SER A 295 -3.91 4.24 12.21
N GLY A 296 -3.38 3.12 11.72
CA GLY A 296 -4.15 2.13 10.98
C GLY A 296 -4.64 2.63 9.62
N TYR A 297 -3.74 3.12 8.75
CA TYR A 297 -4.06 3.62 7.39
C TYR A 297 -3.54 2.70 6.26
N PRO A 298 -4.00 1.45 6.16
CA PRO A 298 -3.55 0.51 5.13
C PRO A 298 -3.95 0.92 3.70
N THR A 299 -5.11 1.55 3.53
CA THR A 299 -5.60 2.01 2.22
C THR A 299 -4.70 3.07 1.63
N GLU A 300 -4.29 4.04 2.45
CA GLU A 300 -3.30 5.04 2.08
C GLU A 300 -1.94 4.40 1.79
N THR A 301 -1.50 3.44 2.61
CA THR A 301 -0.24 2.71 2.40
C THR A 301 -0.21 2.03 1.03
N LEU A 302 -1.30 1.37 0.63
CA LEU A 302 -1.45 0.79 -0.70
C LEU A 302 -1.53 1.86 -1.79
N GLY A 303 -2.29 2.93 -1.57
CA GLY A 303 -2.38 4.07 -2.49
C GLY A 303 -1.02 4.73 -2.78
N LEU A 304 -0.19 4.94 -1.75
CA LEU A 304 1.18 5.44 -1.88
C LEU A 304 2.04 4.46 -2.68
N THR A 305 1.96 3.17 -2.37
CA THR A 305 2.69 2.10 -3.07
C THR A 305 2.40 2.14 -4.57
N LEU A 306 1.12 2.13 -4.95
CA LEU A 306 0.68 2.16 -6.35
C LEU A 306 1.09 3.46 -7.04
N THR A 307 0.94 4.60 -6.37
CA THR A 307 1.26 5.92 -6.95
C THR A 307 2.77 6.10 -7.15
N VAL A 308 3.61 5.65 -6.22
CA VAL A 308 5.07 5.65 -6.38
C VAL A 308 5.49 4.77 -7.54
N ALA A 309 4.90 3.58 -7.69
CA ALA A 309 5.19 2.71 -8.82
C ALA A 309 4.78 3.33 -10.16
N LEU A 310 3.60 3.97 -10.21
CA LEU A 310 3.12 4.71 -11.37
C LEU A 310 4.08 5.85 -11.72
N ALA A 311 4.49 6.65 -10.73
CA ALA A 311 5.45 7.73 -10.90
C ALA A 311 6.80 7.22 -11.43
N ALA A 312 7.30 6.09 -10.93
CA ALA A 312 8.53 5.46 -11.40
C ALA A 312 8.42 5.00 -12.86
N LEU A 313 7.25 4.51 -13.28
CA LEU A 313 6.96 4.14 -14.68
C LEU A 313 6.79 5.36 -15.58
N VAL A 314 6.21 6.45 -15.08
CA VAL A 314 6.11 7.73 -15.81
C VAL A 314 7.50 8.30 -16.07
N ALA A 315 8.36 8.33 -15.05
CA ALA A 315 9.73 8.78 -15.20
C ALA A 315 10.54 7.84 -16.09
N ARG A 316 10.41 6.53 -15.88
CA ARG A 316 11.13 5.50 -16.63
C ARG A 316 10.20 4.43 -17.21
N PRO A 317 9.67 4.69 -18.43
CA PRO A 317 8.72 3.82 -19.12
C PRO A 317 9.22 2.39 -19.30
N ALA A 318 8.29 1.44 -19.29
CA ALA A 318 8.61 0.06 -19.66
C ALA A 318 8.98 -0.03 -21.15
N ALA A 319 9.88 -0.95 -21.49
CA ALA A 319 10.39 -1.09 -22.85
C ALA A 319 9.31 -1.51 -23.86
N VAL A 320 8.30 -2.26 -23.42
CA VAL A 320 7.19 -2.73 -24.25
C VAL A 320 6.00 -1.77 -24.10
N PRO A 321 5.61 -1.02 -25.15
CA PRO A 321 4.57 0.01 -25.04
C PRO A 321 3.21 -0.49 -24.58
N ARG A 322 2.78 -1.68 -25.04
CA ARG A 322 1.48 -2.24 -24.67
C ARG A 322 1.41 -2.56 -23.17
N GLU A 323 2.46 -3.20 -22.64
CA GLU A 323 2.55 -3.48 -21.19
C GLU A 323 2.66 -2.19 -20.38
N HIS A 324 3.39 -1.19 -20.88
CA HIS A 324 3.47 0.11 -20.22
C HIS A 324 2.08 0.72 -20.05
N LEU A 325 1.27 0.73 -21.12
CA LEU A 325 -0.10 1.26 -21.06
C LEU A 325 -0.99 0.46 -20.10
N VAL A 326 -0.95 -0.88 -20.17
CA VAL A 326 -1.72 -1.74 -19.26
C VAL A 326 -1.33 -1.48 -17.81
N LEU A 327 -0.03 -1.41 -17.49
CA LEU A 327 0.46 -1.10 -16.14
C LEU A 327 -0.02 0.28 -15.68
N LEU A 328 0.07 1.32 -16.51
CA LEU A 328 -0.43 2.64 -16.15
C LEU A 328 -1.94 2.65 -15.88
N GLY A 329 -2.73 1.98 -16.74
CA GLY A 329 -4.19 1.88 -16.56
C GLY A 329 -4.57 1.13 -15.30
N VAL A 330 -3.96 -0.04 -15.07
CA VAL A 330 -4.23 -0.88 -13.89
C VAL A 330 -3.80 -0.19 -12.60
N LEU A 331 -2.63 0.48 -12.58
CA LEU A 331 -2.21 1.25 -11.41
C LEU A 331 -3.17 2.41 -11.14
N LEU A 332 -3.61 3.13 -12.17
CA LEU A 332 -4.58 4.23 -12.03
C LEU A 332 -5.90 3.73 -11.42
N THR A 333 -6.40 2.60 -11.90
CA THR A 333 -7.59 1.97 -11.35
C THR A 333 -7.38 1.48 -9.92
N GLY A 334 -6.28 0.78 -9.64
CA GLY A 334 -5.94 0.32 -8.28
C GLY A 334 -5.84 1.48 -7.29
N ILE A 335 -5.30 2.64 -7.70
CA ILE A 335 -5.26 3.86 -6.88
C ILE A 335 -6.68 4.35 -6.59
N GLY A 336 -7.59 4.36 -7.57
CA GLY A 336 -8.99 4.71 -7.36
C GLY A 336 -9.69 3.83 -6.32
N PHE A 337 -9.45 2.52 -6.36
CA PHE A 337 -10.03 1.56 -5.41
C PHE A 337 -9.33 1.53 -4.05
N SER A 338 -8.07 1.93 -3.96
CA SER A 338 -7.31 1.88 -2.71
C SER A 338 -7.34 3.21 -1.97
N TYR A 339 -7.09 4.32 -2.67
CA TYR A 339 -7.02 5.65 -2.07
C TYR A 339 -7.25 6.75 -3.13
N TYR A 340 -8.51 7.03 -3.45
CA TYR A 340 -8.88 7.94 -4.54
C TYR A 340 -8.38 9.38 -4.37
N LEU A 341 -7.93 9.80 -3.18
CA LEU A 341 -7.33 11.12 -2.96
C LEU A 341 -6.12 11.36 -3.89
N PHE A 342 -5.36 10.30 -4.22
CA PHE A 342 -4.20 10.39 -5.09
C PHE A 342 -4.55 10.30 -6.58
N LEU A 343 -5.80 9.98 -6.92
CA LEU A 343 -6.25 9.78 -8.29
C LEU A 343 -6.04 11.00 -9.19
N PRO A 344 -6.32 12.26 -8.77
CA PRO A 344 -6.09 13.44 -9.62
C PRO A 344 -4.61 13.60 -10.01
N ALA A 345 -3.70 13.46 -9.04
CA ALA A 345 -2.26 13.52 -9.30
C ALA A 345 -1.81 12.37 -10.22
N ALA A 346 -2.26 11.14 -9.95
CA ALA A 346 -1.94 9.98 -10.77
C ALA A 346 -2.45 10.14 -12.22
N ALA A 347 -3.66 10.65 -12.41
CA ALA A 347 -4.24 10.92 -13.73
C ALA A 347 -3.42 11.96 -14.50
N LEU A 348 -3.03 13.07 -13.87
CA LEU A 348 -2.17 14.08 -14.49
C LEU A 348 -0.79 13.52 -14.86
N MET A 349 -0.21 12.67 -14.01
CA MET A 349 1.05 11.98 -14.30
C MET A 349 0.93 11.08 -15.54
N VAL A 350 -0.15 10.28 -15.63
CA VAL A 350 -0.44 9.42 -16.80
C VAL A 350 -0.66 10.25 -18.05
N LEU A 351 -1.48 11.30 -18.00
CA LEU A 351 -1.72 12.19 -19.14
C LEU A 351 -0.43 12.82 -19.64
N GLY A 352 0.40 13.36 -18.74
CA GLY A 352 1.71 13.89 -19.09
C GLY A 352 2.61 12.86 -19.77
N ALA A 353 2.61 11.60 -19.29
CA ALA A 353 3.35 10.51 -19.90
C ALA A 353 2.83 10.15 -21.31
N LEU A 354 1.51 10.09 -21.50
CA LEU A 354 0.87 9.81 -22.78
C LEU A 354 1.17 10.91 -23.81
N VAL A 355 1.12 12.18 -23.40
CA VAL A 355 1.47 13.33 -24.24
C VAL A 355 2.95 13.27 -24.64
N ALA A 356 3.84 13.06 -23.67
CA ALA A 356 5.28 12.93 -23.92
C ALA A 356 5.62 11.75 -24.86
N GLN A 357 4.79 10.70 -24.85
CA GLN A 357 4.98 9.48 -25.64
C GLN A 357 3.98 9.33 -26.79
N ARG A 358 3.32 10.42 -27.22
CA ARG A 358 2.22 10.40 -28.20
C ARG A 358 2.49 9.59 -29.46
N ARG A 359 3.73 9.60 -29.97
CA ARG A 359 4.14 8.83 -31.17
C ARG A 359 4.10 7.33 -30.91
N THR A 360 4.58 6.89 -29.74
CA THR A 360 4.57 5.50 -29.31
C THR A 360 3.14 5.03 -29.05
N VAL A 361 2.35 5.84 -28.35
CA VAL A 361 0.93 5.56 -28.06
C VAL A 361 0.12 5.39 -29.34
N ARG A 362 0.31 6.26 -30.34
CA ARG A 362 -0.36 6.16 -31.65
C ARG A 362 -0.08 4.83 -32.37
N ARG A 363 1.12 4.25 -32.22
CA ARG A 363 1.46 2.94 -32.81
C ARG A 363 0.71 1.77 -32.17
N VAL A 364 0.23 1.94 -30.94
CA VAL A 364 -0.53 0.94 -30.19
C VAL A 364 -1.93 1.44 -29.83
N ARG A 365 -2.52 2.25 -30.72
CA ARG A 365 -3.78 2.98 -30.49
C ARG A 365 -4.92 2.13 -29.95
N TYR A 366 -5.10 0.90 -30.44
CA TYR A 366 -6.17 0.02 -29.96
C TYR A 366 -5.98 -0.38 -28.50
N THR A 367 -4.75 -0.72 -28.10
CA THR A 367 -4.43 -0.98 -26.69
C THR A 367 -4.65 0.27 -25.86
N ALA A 368 -4.23 1.44 -26.35
CA ALA A 368 -4.44 2.71 -25.64
C ALA A 368 -5.93 3.03 -25.45
N VAL A 369 -6.77 2.80 -26.46
CA VAL A 369 -8.22 3.02 -26.39
C VAL A 369 -8.86 2.02 -25.42
N VAL A 370 -8.59 0.73 -25.55
CA VAL A 370 -9.19 -0.30 -24.67
C VAL A 370 -8.80 -0.07 -23.21
N VAL A 371 -7.50 0.11 -22.94
CA VAL A 371 -7.02 0.37 -21.58
C VAL A 371 -7.50 1.73 -21.06
N GLY A 372 -7.52 2.75 -21.92
CA GLY A 372 -7.99 4.09 -21.56
C GLY A 372 -9.47 4.11 -21.19
N LEU A 373 -10.32 3.43 -21.97
CA LEU A 373 -11.76 3.30 -21.67
C LEU A 373 -11.99 2.51 -20.37
N ALA A 374 -11.30 1.38 -20.20
CA ALA A 374 -11.39 0.61 -18.96
C ALA A 374 -10.97 1.44 -17.74
N ALA A 375 -9.83 2.14 -17.81
CA ALA A 375 -9.35 2.99 -16.73
C ALA A 375 -10.30 4.18 -16.46
N ALA A 376 -10.86 4.80 -17.51
CA ALA A 376 -11.79 5.91 -17.39
C ALA A 376 -13.11 5.51 -16.72
N VAL A 377 -13.55 4.26 -16.88
CA VAL A 377 -14.73 3.72 -16.18
C VAL A 377 -14.37 3.34 -14.75
N PHE A 378 -13.39 2.46 -14.56
CA PHE A 378 -13.14 1.85 -13.26
C PHE A 378 -12.44 2.77 -12.27
N ALA A 379 -11.44 3.55 -12.69
CA ALA A 379 -10.66 4.36 -11.75
C ALA A 379 -11.49 5.38 -10.94
N PRO A 380 -12.43 6.13 -11.53
CA PRO A 380 -13.25 7.05 -10.75
C PRO A 380 -14.42 6.37 -10.02
N THR A 381 -14.73 5.09 -10.27
CA THR A 381 -15.93 4.43 -9.72
C THR A 381 -16.05 4.58 -8.21
N PRO A 382 -15.02 4.27 -7.38
CA PRO A 382 -15.13 4.40 -5.93
C PRO A 382 -15.33 5.84 -5.47
N LEU A 383 -14.65 6.80 -6.12
CA LEU A 383 -14.83 8.23 -5.85
C LEU A 383 -16.25 8.69 -6.17
N LEU A 384 -16.77 8.34 -7.35
CA LEU A 384 -18.11 8.74 -7.77
C LEU A 384 -19.19 8.11 -6.87
N LEU A 385 -19.01 6.86 -6.44
CA LEU A 385 -19.88 6.23 -5.46
C LEU A 385 -19.82 6.96 -4.10
N GLY A 386 -18.62 7.24 -3.60
CA GLY A 386 -18.43 7.98 -2.35
C GLY A 386 -19.07 9.38 -2.37
N VAL A 387 -18.93 10.10 -3.49
CA VAL A 387 -19.51 11.45 -3.66
C VAL A 387 -21.03 11.37 -3.84
N PHE A 388 -21.54 10.55 -4.74
CA PHE A 388 -22.96 10.56 -5.09
C PHE A 388 -23.86 9.73 -4.16
N ARG A 389 -23.29 8.83 -3.35
CA ARG A 389 -24.06 7.95 -2.46
C ARG A 389 -23.77 8.13 -0.98
N ALA A 390 -22.71 8.84 -0.61
CA ALA A 390 -22.26 8.93 0.78
C ALA A 390 -21.78 10.33 1.21
N ASP A 391 -22.02 11.37 0.40
CA ASP A 391 -21.69 12.78 0.68
C ASP A 391 -20.26 13.00 1.22
N GLN A 392 -19.31 12.15 0.80
CA GLN A 392 -17.93 12.14 1.33
C GLN A 392 -17.13 13.43 1.03
N THR A 393 -17.70 14.36 0.28
CA THR A 393 -17.13 15.69 0.07
C THR A 393 -17.07 16.52 1.35
N GLU A 394 -17.95 16.27 2.33
CA GLU A 394 -17.92 16.95 3.63
C GLU A 394 -16.63 16.67 4.40
N ALA A 395 -15.95 15.56 4.12
CA ALA A 395 -14.68 15.25 4.77
C ALA A 395 -13.58 16.30 4.43
N LEU A 396 -13.66 16.99 3.28
CA LEU A 396 -12.70 18.02 2.89
C LEU A 396 -12.77 19.29 3.77
N THR A 397 -13.87 19.48 4.50
CA THR A 397 -14.05 20.60 5.45
C THR A 397 -13.78 20.20 6.89
N ALA A 398 -13.27 18.99 7.14
CA ALA A 398 -12.91 18.55 8.49
C ALA A 398 -11.87 19.50 9.10
N THR A 399 -12.29 20.24 10.13
CA THR A 399 -11.51 21.28 10.82
C THR A 399 -10.55 20.70 11.87
N VAL A 400 -10.66 19.41 12.18
CA VAL A 400 -9.79 18.71 13.12
C VAL A 400 -8.79 17.87 12.32
N GLY A 401 -7.52 18.22 12.43
CA GLY A 401 -6.44 17.51 11.77
C GLY A 401 -5.19 17.48 12.64
N PRO A 402 -4.30 16.51 12.44
CA PRO A 402 -3.04 16.49 13.17
C PRO A 402 -2.14 17.66 12.74
N ASP A 403 -1.17 17.98 13.60
CA ASP A 403 -0.16 19.01 13.34
C ASP A 403 0.40 18.93 11.91
N LEU A 404 0.41 20.06 11.22
CA LEU A 404 0.88 20.21 9.83
C LEU A 404 2.41 20.32 9.74
N THR A 405 3.07 20.54 10.87
CA THR A 405 4.50 20.85 10.95
C THR A 405 5.34 19.75 10.31
N GLU A 406 5.01 18.47 10.51
CA GLU A 406 5.75 17.35 9.91
C GLU A 406 5.68 17.33 8.38
N THR A 407 4.53 17.69 7.81
CA THR A 407 4.39 17.85 6.36
C THR A 407 5.27 18.99 5.86
N TRP A 408 5.27 20.14 6.53
CA TRP A 408 6.13 21.26 6.14
C TRP A 408 7.63 20.95 6.28
N LEU A 409 8.02 20.24 7.35
CA LEU A 409 9.39 19.78 7.55
C LEU A 409 9.82 18.82 6.43
N ALA A 410 8.96 17.90 6.02
CA ALA A 410 9.25 17.01 4.90
C ALA A 410 9.37 17.79 3.57
N LEU A 411 8.42 18.69 3.27
CA LEU A 411 8.41 19.48 2.04
C LEU A 411 9.65 20.39 1.93
N GLY A 412 9.94 21.16 2.98
CA GLY A 412 11.10 22.06 3.01
C GLY A 412 12.42 21.30 3.14
N GLY A 413 12.52 20.42 4.14
CA GLY A 413 13.74 19.71 4.51
C GLY A 413 14.20 18.71 3.45
N LEU A 414 13.30 17.94 2.82
CA LEU A 414 13.67 17.06 1.72
C LEU A 414 13.75 17.81 0.38
N GLY A 415 12.83 18.76 0.15
CA GLY A 415 12.73 19.53 -1.09
C GLY A 415 14.00 20.34 -1.39
N VAL A 416 14.60 20.96 -0.38
CA VAL A 416 15.81 21.79 -0.53
C VAL A 416 17.02 21.00 -1.08
N PHE A 417 17.09 19.69 -0.85
CA PHE A 417 18.15 18.85 -1.41
C PHE A 417 17.73 18.22 -2.74
N VAL A 418 16.51 17.69 -2.81
CA VAL A 418 16.03 16.90 -3.95
C VAL A 418 15.82 17.76 -5.19
N VAL A 419 15.15 18.91 -5.06
CA VAL A 419 14.81 19.75 -6.21
C VAL A 419 16.06 20.30 -6.90
N PRO A 420 17.05 20.90 -6.20
CA PRO A 420 18.27 21.35 -6.84
C PRO A 420 19.07 20.20 -7.47
N ALA A 421 19.16 19.04 -6.81
CA ALA A 421 19.87 17.88 -7.37
C ALA A 421 19.23 17.40 -8.69
N LEU A 422 17.89 17.35 -8.75
CA LEU A 422 17.16 17.02 -9.97
C LEU A 422 17.40 18.04 -11.08
N VAL A 423 17.35 19.34 -10.77
CA VAL A 423 17.63 20.42 -11.73
C VAL A 423 19.06 20.31 -12.27
N VAL A 424 20.05 20.06 -11.41
CA VAL A 424 21.45 19.84 -11.82
C VAL A 424 21.57 18.70 -12.82
N HIS A 425 20.96 17.54 -12.54
CA HIS A 425 20.98 16.40 -13.48
C HIS A 425 20.23 16.72 -14.77
N ALA A 426 19.09 17.38 -14.68
CA ALA A 426 18.24 17.77 -15.82
C ALA A 426 18.92 18.78 -16.75
N VAL A 427 19.70 19.71 -16.21
CA VAL A 427 20.51 20.70 -16.96
C VAL A 427 21.76 20.04 -17.56
N ARG A 428 22.48 19.22 -16.79
CA ARG A 428 23.64 18.44 -17.29
C ARG A 428 23.26 17.55 -18.46
N ALA A 429 22.07 16.95 -18.39
CA ALA A 429 21.51 16.13 -19.47
C ALA A 429 21.31 16.97 -20.76
N ARG A 430 20.81 18.20 -20.69
CA ARG A 430 20.64 19.08 -21.86
C ARG A 430 21.96 19.57 -22.46
N ARG A 431 22.95 19.88 -21.61
CA ARG A 431 24.27 20.40 -22.02
C ARG A 431 25.21 19.34 -22.62
N ALA A 432 24.84 18.06 -22.58
CA ALA A 432 25.62 17.02 -23.23
C ALA A 432 25.74 17.31 -24.75
N ASP A 433 27.00 17.36 -25.20
CA ASP A 433 27.50 17.68 -26.55
C ASP A 433 26.60 17.13 -27.67
N PRO A 434 26.18 17.96 -28.67
CA PRO A 434 25.47 17.50 -29.86
C PRO A 434 26.08 16.27 -30.53
N ALA A 435 27.41 16.13 -30.55
CA ALA A 435 28.08 14.95 -31.09
C ALA A 435 27.78 13.67 -30.28
N ARG A 436 27.60 13.79 -28.97
CA ARG A 436 27.17 12.69 -28.08
C ARG A 436 25.66 12.38 -28.18
N ARG A 437 24.86 13.25 -28.80
CA ARG A 437 23.42 13.00 -29.05
C ARG A 437 23.19 12.06 -30.24
N ALA A 438 24.18 11.94 -31.14
CA ALA A 438 24.14 11.04 -32.27
C ALA A 438 24.27 9.56 -31.84
N ASP A 439 25.00 9.28 -30.75
CA ASP A 439 25.09 7.96 -30.15
C ASP A 439 23.81 7.64 -29.35
N PRO A 440 22.97 6.68 -29.80
CA PRO A 440 21.76 6.28 -29.10
C PRO A 440 22.03 5.76 -27.68
N ALA A 441 23.25 5.27 -27.40
CA ALA A 441 23.64 4.75 -26.09
C ALA A 441 23.97 5.85 -25.06
N ARG A 442 24.19 7.10 -25.50
CA ARG A 442 24.62 8.23 -24.65
C ARG A 442 23.64 9.41 -24.61
N ARG A 443 22.43 9.24 -25.16
CA ARG A 443 21.38 10.26 -25.03
C ARG A 443 21.06 10.56 -23.57
N ALA A 444 21.01 11.85 -23.28
CA ALA A 444 20.50 12.45 -22.06
C ALA A 444 19.19 11.77 -21.60
N ASP A 445 19.20 11.15 -20.41
CA ASP A 445 18.03 10.43 -19.88
C ASP A 445 16.93 11.44 -19.47
N PRO A 446 15.76 11.45 -20.12
CA PRO A 446 14.67 12.38 -19.78
C PRO A 446 14.01 12.05 -18.43
N ALA A 447 14.41 10.96 -17.76
CA ALA A 447 13.84 10.55 -16.48
C ALA A 447 13.86 11.66 -15.42
N TRP A 448 14.92 12.48 -15.34
CA TRP A 448 15.01 13.54 -14.34
C TRP A 448 14.00 14.68 -14.56
N TRP A 449 13.77 15.07 -15.81
CA TRP A 449 12.72 16.05 -16.15
C TRP A 449 11.33 15.50 -15.87
N ARG A 450 11.11 14.21 -16.13
CA ARG A 450 9.83 13.56 -15.84
C ARG A 450 9.61 13.40 -14.33
N TRP A 451 10.66 13.16 -13.55
CA TRP A 451 10.56 13.11 -12.09
C TRP A 451 10.31 14.49 -11.49
N LEU A 452 10.91 15.56 -12.04
CA LEU A 452 10.55 16.94 -11.69
C LEU A 452 9.06 17.21 -11.96
N PHE A 453 8.54 16.75 -13.10
CA PHE A 453 7.11 16.85 -13.41
C PHE A 453 6.24 16.08 -12.41
N VAL A 454 6.63 14.85 -12.05
CA VAL A 454 5.96 14.06 -10.99
C VAL A 454 5.91 14.83 -9.67
N LEU A 455 7.03 15.40 -9.22
CA LEU A 455 7.08 16.20 -8.00
C LEU A 455 6.21 17.45 -8.09
N ALA A 456 6.23 18.15 -9.23
CA ALA A 456 5.40 19.33 -9.46
C ALA A 456 3.90 19.00 -9.39
N VAL A 457 3.47 17.87 -9.96
CA VAL A 457 2.07 17.41 -9.89
C VAL A 457 1.66 17.07 -8.45
N SER A 458 2.53 16.40 -7.69
CA SER A 458 2.26 16.06 -6.27
C SER A 458 2.18 17.30 -5.38
N LEU A 459 3.09 18.25 -5.57
CA LEU A 459 3.07 19.55 -4.88
C LEU A 459 1.79 20.30 -5.24
N ALA A 460 1.43 20.36 -6.52
CA ALA A 460 0.19 21.01 -6.97
C ALA A 460 -1.05 20.40 -6.30
N LEU A 461 -1.14 19.07 -6.17
CA LEU A 461 -2.23 18.43 -5.41
C LEU A 461 -2.23 18.87 -3.94
N THR A 462 -1.08 18.84 -3.29
CA THR A 462 -0.93 19.20 -1.87
C THR A 462 -1.38 20.63 -1.61
N PHE A 463 -0.93 21.58 -2.44
CA PHE A 463 -1.35 22.98 -2.36
C PHE A 463 -2.81 23.21 -2.77
N ALA A 464 -3.33 22.46 -3.76
CA ALA A 464 -4.72 22.56 -4.16
C ALA A 464 -5.68 22.14 -3.03
N ILE A 465 -5.32 21.10 -2.26
CA ILE A 465 -6.10 20.70 -1.08
C ILE A 465 -6.03 21.77 0.01
N ALA A 466 -4.84 22.30 0.30
CA ALA A 466 -4.69 23.40 1.27
C ALA A 466 -5.58 24.59 0.89
N LEU A 467 -5.52 25.00 -0.39
CA LEU A 467 -6.31 26.09 -0.93
C LEU A 467 -7.81 25.80 -0.86
N ALA A 468 -8.23 24.57 -1.19
CA ALA A 468 -9.63 24.18 -1.10
C ALA A 468 -10.16 24.24 0.34
N SER A 469 -9.40 23.76 1.32
CA SER A 469 -9.78 23.86 2.75
C SER A 469 -9.95 25.32 3.19
N ILE A 470 -9.04 26.21 2.79
CA ILE A 470 -9.11 27.65 3.09
C ILE A 470 -10.33 28.31 2.43
N ILE A 471 -10.58 28.02 1.15
CA ILE A 471 -11.74 28.57 0.40
C ILE A 471 -13.06 28.14 1.04
N LEU A 472 -13.14 26.93 1.57
CA LEU A 472 -14.32 26.40 2.26
C LEU A 472 -14.45 26.89 3.71
N GLY A 473 -13.63 27.84 4.14
CA GLY A 473 -13.71 28.46 5.47
C GLY A 473 -13.05 27.64 6.59
N GLY A 474 -12.27 26.61 6.25
CA GLY A 474 -11.47 25.82 7.19
C GLY A 474 -9.98 26.15 7.14
N GLU A 475 -9.20 25.34 7.84
CA GLU A 475 -7.72 25.37 7.80
C GLU A 475 -7.20 24.09 7.12
N PRO A 476 -5.99 24.11 6.50
CA PRO A 476 -5.37 22.89 6.04
C PRO A 476 -5.24 21.90 7.20
N GLY A 477 -5.74 20.69 7.04
CA GLY A 477 -5.85 19.73 8.14
C GLY A 477 -5.50 18.32 7.72
N TYR A 478 -6.43 17.41 7.98
CA TYR A 478 -6.28 15.99 7.73
C TYR A 478 -5.86 15.66 6.29
N TYR A 479 -6.63 16.10 5.28
CA TYR A 479 -6.36 15.78 3.88
C TYR A 479 -5.14 16.48 3.30
N PHE A 480 -4.74 17.64 3.85
CA PHE A 480 -3.48 18.26 3.51
C PHE A 480 -2.30 17.36 3.90
N ASN A 481 -2.30 16.83 5.13
CA ASN A 481 -1.27 15.90 5.59
C ASN A 481 -1.23 14.63 4.74
N LYS A 482 -2.38 14.08 4.36
CA LYS A 482 -2.46 12.91 3.45
C LYS A 482 -1.83 13.16 2.08
N ALA A 483 -2.09 14.32 1.46
CA ALA A 483 -1.38 14.69 0.22
C ALA A 483 0.11 15.01 0.47
N GLY A 484 0.43 15.55 1.65
CA GLY A 484 1.79 15.70 2.15
C GLY A 484 2.56 14.37 2.20
N HIS A 485 1.92 13.28 2.61
CA HIS A 485 2.52 11.93 2.59
C HIS A 485 2.91 11.51 1.17
N LEU A 486 2.05 11.75 0.18
CA LEU A 486 2.37 11.46 -1.24
C LEU A 486 3.60 12.25 -1.70
N THR A 487 3.65 13.56 -1.41
CA THR A 487 4.81 14.37 -1.78
C THR A 487 6.07 13.92 -1.03
N THR A 488 5.94 13.54 0.24
CA THR A 488 7.03 13.02 1.07
C THR A 488 7.63 11.75 0.46
N VAL A 489 6.83 10.74 0.09
CA VAL A 489 7.36 9.51 -0.51
C VAL A 489 8.06 9.76 -1.85
N LEU A 490 7.54 10.69 -2.66
CA LEU A 490 8.16 11.06 -3.95
C LEU A 490 9.46 11.85 -3.75
N LEU A 491 9.56 12.68 -2.72
CA LEU A 491 10.81 13.33 -2.32
C LEU A 491 11.84 12.30 -1.82
N ILE A 492 11.43 11.33 -1.00
CA ILE A 492 12.31 10.23 -0.54
C ILE A 492 12.88 9.46 -1.72
N VAL A 493 12.06 9.07 -2.70
CA VAL A 493 12.54 8.42 -3.92
C VAL A 493 13.44 9.37 -4.73
N GLY A 494 13.14 10.66 -4.73
CA GLY A 494 13.93 11.72 -5.34
C GLY A 494 15.35 11.88 -4.77
N PHE A 495 15.65 11.38 -3.56
CA PHE A 495 17.02 11.36 -3.03
C PHE A 495 17.98 10.51 -3.88
N ALA A 496 17.48 9.65 -4.77
CA ALA A 496 18.29 9.03 -5.81
C ALA A 496 19.08 10.05 -6.66
N ALA A 497 18.55 11.27 -6.84
CA ALA A 497 19.25 12.37 -7.51
C ALA A 497 20.41 12.92 -6.67
N VAL A 498 20.20 13.06 -5.36
CA VAL A 498 21.19 13.56 -4.39
C VAL A 498 22.36 12.58 -4.26
N VAL A 499 22.08 11.30 -4.01
CA VAL A 499 23.10 10.24 -3.90
C VAL A 499 23.96 10.14 -5.17
N ARG A 500 23.42 10.53 -6.32
CA ARG A 500 24.15 10.53 -7.60
C ARG A 500 25.08 11.72 -7.81
N LEU A 501 25.05 12.71 -6.93
CA LEU A 501 26.07 13.74 -6.90
C LEU A 501 27.33 13.26 -6.18
N LEU A 502 27.29 12.10 -5.52
CA LEU A 502 28.44 11.52 -4.83
C LEU A 502 29.54 11.08 -5.82
N PRO A 503 30.81 11.18 -5.41
CA PRO A 503 31.93 10.65 -6.19
C PRO A 503 31.73 9.18 -6.55
N THR A 504 32.17 8.79 -7.75
CA THR A 504 32.20 7.39 -8.21
C THR A 504 33.65 6.93 -8.36
N PRO A 505 33.99 5.69 -7.93
CA PRO A 505 35.27 5.08 -8.26
C PRO A 505 35.43 5.00 -9.78
N ARG A 506 36.47 5.63 -10.34
CA ARG A 506 36.73 5.60 -11.79
C ARG A 506 37.75 4.50 -12.12
N ARG A 507 37.41 3.62 -13.08
CA ARG A 507 38.28 2.53 -13.52
C ARG A 507 39.43 2.99 -14.41
N ASP A 508 39.27 4.10 -15.12
CA ASP A 508 40.18 4.53 -16.19
C ASP A 508 41.36 5.40 -15.71
N ARG A 509 41.79 5.23 -14.45
CA ARG A 509 42.89 6.02 -13.86
C ARG A 509 43.93 5.07 -13.28
N GLY A 510 45.20 5.51 -13.32
CA GLY A 510 46.32 4.76 -12.73
C GLY A 510 46.06 4.32 -11.28
N PRO A 511 46.71 3.25 -10.80
CA PRO A 511 46.34 2.52 -9.58
C PRO A 511 46.25 3.42 -8.34
N ALA A 512 47.20 4.35 -8.15
CA ALA A 512 47.19 5.29 -7.04
C ALA A 512 45.97 6.23 -7.06
N ARG A 513 45.63 6.82 -8.22
CA ARG A 513 44.45 7.69 -8.37
C ARG A 513 43.14 6.92 -8.22
N ARG A 514 43.11 5.65 -8.65
CA ARG A 514 41.96 4.77 -8.43
C ARG A 514 41.76 4.47 -6.95
N ALA A 515 42.82 4.19 -6.20
CA ALA A 515 42.76 4.00 -4.75
C ALA A 515 42.21 5.25 -4.05
N VAL A 516 42.78 6.43 -4.33
CA VAL A 516 42.33 7.70 -3.74
C VAL A 516 40.84 7.98 -4.07
N THR A 517 40.43 7.86 -5.33
CA THR A 517 39.02 8.09 -5.71
C THR A 517 38.06 7.08 -5.09
N THR A 518 38.51 5.85 -4.85
CA THR A 518 37.71 4.81 -4.18
C THR A 518 37.55 5.13 -2.69
N VAL A 519 38.65 5.50 -2.01
CA VAL A 519 38.63 5.91 -0.60
C VAL A 519 37.75 7.14 -0.41
N VAL A 520 37.91 8.18 -1.22
CA VAL A 520 37.06 9.39 -1.17
C VAL A 520 35.60 9.03 -1.39
N ALA A 521 35.29 8.23 -2.42
CA ALA A 521 33.91 7.80 -2.66
C ALA A 521 33.33 7.01 -1.48
N ALA A 522 34.09 6.10 -0.88
CA ALA A 522 33.68 5.29 0.26
C ALA A 522 33.45 6.15 1.52
N LEU A 523 34.35 7.08 1.82
CA LEU A 523 34.22 7.99 2.96
C LEU A 523 33.01 8.91 2.80
N THR A 524 32.81 9.53 1.62
CA THR A 524 31.63 10.38 1.39
C THR A 524 30.34 9.58 1.42
N ALA A 525 30.33 8.36 0.85
CA ALA A 525 29.20 7.45 0.92
C ALA A 525 28.82 7.09 2.36
N THR A 526 29.83 6.75 3.17
CA THR A 526 29.65 6.42 4.59
C THR A 526 29.15 7.63 5.38
N ALA A 527 29.75 8.80 5.18
CA ALA A 527 29.33 10.03 5.82
C ALA A 527 27.85 10.34 5.51
N VAL A 528 27.43 10.26 4.23
CA VAL A 528 26.02 10.48 3.86
C VAL A 528 25.09 9.44 4.48
N ALA A 529 25.48 8.17 4.50
CA ALA A 529 24.68 7.13 5.13
C ALA A 529 24.51 7.36 6.64
N VAL A 530 25.62 7.66 7.35
CA VAL A 530 25.61 7.97 8.79
C VAL A 530 24.80 9.23 9.09
N THR A 531 24.98 10.29 8.30
CA THR A 531 24.20 11.53 8.43
C THR A 531 22.70 11.27 8.23
N ALA A 532 22.31 10.47 7.23
CA ALA A 532 20.90 10.14 7.02
C ALA A 532 20.30 9.34 8.19
N VAL A 533 21.05 8.38 8.74
CA VAL A 533 20.64 7.61 9.93
C VAL A 533 20.50 8.51 11.16
N ALA A 534 21.49 9.38 11.40
CA ALA A 534 21.51 10.27 12.55
C ALA A 534 20.43 11.36 12.47
N LEU A 535 20.33 12.08 11.34
CA LEU A 535 19.34 13.14 11.15
C LEU A 535 17.92 12.60 10.95
N GLY A 536 17.77 11.35 10.49
CA GLY A 536 16.50 10.63 10.47
C GLY A 536 16.12 10.05 11.84
N GLY A 537 16.96 10.21 12.86
CA GLY A 537 16.69 9.77 14.23
C GLY A 537 16.48 8.27 14.40
N VAL A 538 16.95 7.44 13.46
CA VAL A 538 16.64 6.00 13.40
C VAL A 538 17.16 5.26 14.64
N THR A 539 18.31 5.66 15.17
CA THR A 539 18.95 5.02 16.34
C THR A 539 18.39 5.49 17.68
N GLY A 540 17.63 6.59 17.71
CA GLY A 540 17.12 7.20 18.93
C GLY A 540 18.13 8.06 19.70
N TRP A 541 19.40 8.13 19.26
CA TRP A 541 20.41 9.01 19.88
C TRP A 541 20.13 10.49 19.65
N HIS A 542 19.52 10.80 18.51
CA HIS A 542 19.08 12.14 18.17
C HIS A 542 17.64 12.08 17.68
N ARG A 543 16.89 13.14 17.95
CA ARG A 543 15.58 13.36 17.37
C ARG A 543 15.70 13.52 15.84
N SER A 544 14.75 12.98 15.09
CA SER A 544 14.66 13.22 13.66
C SER A 544 14.32 14.68 13.37
N LEU A 545 15.00 15.28 12.39
CA LEU A 545 14.68 16.64 11.93
C LEU A 545 13.37 16.72 11.11
N LEU A 546 12.75 15.58 10.83
CA LEU A 546 11.56 15.46 9.97
C LEU A 546 10.28 15.13 10.75
N VAL A 547 10.37 15.04 12.08
CA VAL A 547 9.23 14.80 12.98
C VAL A 547 9.25 15.79 14.14
N VAL A 548 8.07 16.13 14.67
CA VAL A 548 7.92 17.14 15.74
C VAL A 548 8.32 16.60 17.10
N GLU A 549 8.32 15.28 17.23
CA GLU A 549 8.39 14.59 18.49
C GLU A 549 9.79 14.06 18.77
N GLN A 550 10.13 13.83 20.05
CA GLN A 550 11.46 13.31 20.42
C GLN A 550 11.72 11.92 19.82
N GLN A 551 10.71 11.05 19.86
CA GLN A 551 10.73 9.75 19.22
C GLN A 551 10.11 9.82 17.84
N THR A 552 10.70 9.12 16.87
CA THR A 552 10.09 8.95 15.55
C THR A 552 8.82 8.10 15.66
N TRP A 553 7.95 8.19 14.65
CA TRP A 553 6.79 7.31 14.57
C TRP A 553 7.18 5.83 14.48
N ALA A 554 8.32 5.50 13.85
CA ALA A 554 8.82 4.12 13.83
C ALA A 554 9.20 3.64 15.24
N GLN A 555 9.88 4.47 16.03
CA GLN A 555 10.23 4.14 17.41
C GLN A 555 8.99 3.99 18.29
N ARG A 556 8.02 4.91 18.16
CA ARG A 556 6.74 4.83 18.88
C ARG A 556 5.98 3.55 18.58
N TRP A 557 6.01 3.11 17.32
CA TRP A 557 5.40 1.85 16.90
C TRP A 557 6.17 0.66 17.49
N VAL A 558 7.48 0.61 17.26
CA VAL A 558 8.32 -0.53 17.63
C VAL A 558 8.42 -0.71 19.14
N HIS A 559 8.50 0.38 19.90
CA HIS A 559 8.63 0.38 21.36
C HIS A 559 7.31 0.59 22.08
N GLN A 560 6.17 0.39 21.40
CA GLN A 560 4.89 0.43 22.09
C GLN A 560 4.85 -0.62 23.22
N PRO A 561 4.30 -0.27 24.41
CA PRO A 561 4.22 -1.17 25.55
C PRO A 561 3.04 -2.12 25.38
N VAL A 562 3.19 -3.13 24.52
CA VAL A 562 2.14 -4.13 24.27
C VAL A 562 1.80 -4.92 25.54
N ASP A 563 2.77 -5.10 26.42
CA ASP A 563 2.72 -5.78 27.73
C ASP A 563 1.98 -4.96 28.81
N GLN A 564 1.65 -3.70 28.52
CA GLN A 564 0.83 -2.85 29.37
C GLN A 564 -0.47 -2.55 28.63
N PRO A 565 -1.41 -3.51 28.63
CA PRO A 565 -2.57 -3.43 27.77
C PRO A 565 -3.43 -2.22 28.11
N SER A 566 -3.91 -1.53 27.07
CA SER A 566 -4.82 -0.40 27.26
C SER A 566 -6.10 -0.87 27.95
N ARG A 567 -6.69 -0.03 28.81
CA ARG A 567 -7.98 -0.33 29.46
C ARG A 567 -9.04 -0.78 28.45
N ALA A 568 -9.13 -0.09 27.31
CA ALA A 568 -10.10 -0.41 26.27
C ALA A 568 -9.86 -1.81 25.65
N ALA A 569 -8.60 -2.26 25.54
CA ALA A 569 -8.27 -3.61 25.10
C ALA A 569 -8.74 -4.67 26.10
N VAL A 570 -8.48 -4.44 27.40
CA VAL A 570 -8.92 -5.34 28.48
C VAL A 570 -10.44 -5.43 28.52
N VAL A 571 -11.12 -4.28 28.48
CA VAL A 571 -12.60 -4.21 28.45
C VAL A 571 -13.14 -4.92 27.21
N CYS A 572 -12.58 -4.66 26.04
CA CYS A 572 -13.01 -5.28 24.79
C CYS A 572 -12.89 -6.81 24.84
N ALA A 573 -11.74 -7.34 25.27
CA ALA A 573 -11.52 -8.77 25.44
C ALA A 573 -12.51 -9.40 26.42
N GLU A 574 -12.73 -8.74 27.56
CA GLU A 574 -13.61 -9.30 28.58
C GLU A 574 -15.08 -9.27 28.19
N VAL A 575 -15.51 -8.20 27.50
CA VAL A 575 -16.86 -8.14 26.93
C VAL A 575 -17.04 -9.20 25.85
N ASN A 576 -16.08 -9.33 24.93
CA ASN A 576 -16.15 -10.32 23.85
C ASN A 576 -16.27 -11.75 24.41
N ARG A 577 -15.54 -12.05 25.49
CA ARG A 577 -15.54 -13.36 26.14
C ARG A 577 -16.79 -13.65 26.95
N ARG A 578 -17.27 -12.69 27.76
CA ARG A 578 -18.36 -12.92 28.72
C ARG A 578 -19.75 -12.64 28.16
N TYR A 579 -19.86 -11.75 27.19
CA TYR A 579 -21.13 -11.23 26.69
C TYR A 579 -21.19 -11.31 25.16
N PRO A 580 -21.30 -12.54 24.60
CA PRO A 580 -21.41 -12.71 23.15
C PRO A 580 -22.63 -11.95 22.58
N PRO A 581 -22.60 -11.61 21.28
CA PRO A 581 -23.70 -10.91 20.63
C PRO A 581 -24.99 -11.74 20.71
N VAL A 582 -26.11 -11.05 20.86
CA VAL A 582 -27.45 -11.66 20.90
C VAL A 582 -28.32 -10.98 19.86
N ASP A 583 -29.02 -11.78 19.06
CA ASP A 583 -29.89 -11.29 18.00
C ASP A 583 -30.94 -10.31 18.55
N GLY A 584 -31.08 -9.16 17.88
CA GLY A 584 -32.01 -8.10 18.28
C GLY A 584 -31.59 -7.26 19.49
N VAL A 585 -30.44 -7.56 20.13
CA VAL A 585 -29.94 -6.83 21.30
C VAL A 585 -28.66 -6.07 20.96
N THR A 586 -28.72 -4.75 21.04
CA THR A 586 -27.53 -3.90 20.85
C THR A 586 -26.70 -3.86 22.13
N THR A 587 -25.50 -4.43 22.11
CA THR A 587 -24.57 -4.40 23.25
C THR A 587 -23.73 -3.14 23.22
N ILE A 588 -23.84 -2.31 24.28
CA ILE A 588 -23.14 -1.03 24.41
C ILE A 588 -22.33 -1.00 25.70
N VAL A 589 -21.04 -0.71 25.58
CA VAL A 589 -20.14 -0.49 26.71
C VAL A 589 -20.19 0.96 27.17
N LEU A 590 -20.37 1.19 28.46
CA LEU A 590 -20.36 2.53 29.06
C LEU A 590 -19.25 2.62 30.12
N ASP A 591 -18.27 3.48 29.83
CA ASP A 591 -17.14 3.78 30.71
C ASP A 591 -17.18 5.24 31.20
N ARG A 592 -16.23 5.61 32.07
CA ARG A 592 -16.15 6.91 32.74
C ARG A 592 -16.23 8.10 31.77
N SER A 593 -15.68 7.98 30.56
CA SER A 593 -15.72 9.02 29.53
C SER A 593 -16.32 8.53 28.20
N ALA A 594 -16.85 9.48 27.42
CA ALA A 594 -17.38 9.20 26.09
C ALA A 594 -16.30 8.67 25.12
N LEU A 595 -15.04 9.10 25.26
CA LEU A 595 -13.94 8.66 24.41
C LEU A 595 -13.52 7.21 24.69
N ARG A 596 -13.44 6.83 25.97
CA ARG A 596 -13.15 5.43 26.35
C ARG A 596 -14.27 4.52 25.90
N SER A 597 -15.52 4.89 26.21
CA SER A 597 -16.72 4.16 25.75
C SER A 597 -16.72 3.99 24.23
N TYR A 598 -16.37 5.03 23.48
CA TYR A 598 -16.29 4.98 22.03
C TYR A 598 -15.28 3.94 21.53
N ALA A 599 -14.03 3.97 22.00
CA ALA A 599 -13.00 3.03 21.58
C ALA A 599 -13.37 1.58 21.93
N GLU A 600 -13.93 1.36 23.12
CA GLU A 600 -14.41 0.05 23.58
C GLU A 600 -15.55 -0.47 22.70
N ASN A 601 -16.55 0.34 22.38
CA ASN A 601 -17.66 -0.07 21.52
C ASN A 601 -17.22 -0.36 20.08
N VAL A 602 -16.30 0.43 19.51
CA VAL A 602 -15.73 0.15 18.18
C VAL A 602 -15.00 -1.20 18.19
N CYS A 603 -14.24 -1.50 19.25
CA CYS A 603 -13.54 -2.77 19.38
C CYS A 603 -14.52 -3.95 19.52
N VAL A 604 -15.43 -3.88 20.50
CA VAL A 604 -16.41 -4.95 20.76
C VAL A 604 -17.26 -5.22 19.53
N SER A 605 -17.83 -4.18 18.91
CA SER A 605 -18.68 -4.36 17.74
C SER A 605 -17.94 -4.93 16.53
N THR A 606 -16.65 -4.59 16.36
CA THR A 606 -15.80 -5.18 15.32
C THR A 606 -15.58 -6.66 15.57
N LEU A 607 -15.18 -7.04 16.80
CA LEU A 607 -14.90 -8.45 17.13
C LEU A 607 -16.16 -9.32 17.12
N GLN A 608 -17.31 -8.74 17.45
CA GLN A 608 -18.60 -9.43 17.45
C GLN A 608 -19.32 -9.39 16.09
N GLY A 609 -18.81 -8.67 15.10
CA GLY A 609 -19.45 -8.51 13.79
C GLY A 609 -20.77 -7.71 13.82
N THR A 610 -20.94 -6.82 14.82
CA THR A 610 -22.17 -6.05 15.07
C THR A 610 -22.02 -4.55 14.79
N THR A 611 -21.07 -4.17 13.92
CA THR A 611 -20.77 -2.75 13.64
C THR A 611 -21.95 -1.97 13.08
N ALA A 612 -22.81 -2.58 12.26
CA ALA A 612 -24.05 -1.95 11.79
C ALA A 612 -25.04 -1.68 12.93
N GLN A 613 -25.24 -2.65 13.82
CA GLN A 613 -26.19 -2.56 14.93
C GLN A 613 -25.78 -1.45 15.93
N THR A 614 -24.47 -1.32 16.16
CA THR A 614 -23.91 -0.38 17.13
C THR A 614 -23.60 1.01 16.54
N GLU A 615 -23.69 1.19 15.22
CA GLU A 615 -23.34 2.43 14.52
C GLU A 615 -24.03 3.67 15.13
N ILE A 616 -25.34 3.57 15.36
CA ILE A 616 -26.17 4.67 15.91
C ILE A 616 -25.70 5.09 17.32
N ALA A 617 -25.10 4.16 18.08
CA ALA A 617 -24.59 4.39 19.43
C ALA A 617 -23.09 4.77 19.45
N ILE A 618 -22.45 4.88 18.29
CA ILE A 618 -21.03 5.22 18.16
C ILE A 618 -20.87 6.56 17.43
N TYR A 619 -21.60 6.76 16.34
CA TYR A 619 -21.43 7.87 15.41
C TYR A 619 -22.58 8.90 15.50
N ASN A 620 -22.33 10.12 15.04
CA ASN A 620 -23.33 11.20 14.92
C ASN A 620 -24.07 11.53 16.24
N MET A 621 -23.34 11.47 17.36
CA MET A 621 -23.86 11.75 18.70
C MET A 621 -23.07 12.86 19.41
N ILE A 622 -23.70 13.43 20.44
CA ILE A 622 -23.02 14.33 21.38
C ILE A 622 -21.95 13.53 22.12
N PHE A 623 -20.70 13.99 22.09
CA PHE A 623 -19.58 13.32 22.76
C PHE A 623 -19.39 13.80 24.22
N ARG A 624 -20.51 13.97 24.93
CA ARG A 624 -20.56 14.49 26.30
C ARG A 624 -21.67 13.81 27.10
N GLU A 625 -21.33 13.42 28.32
CA GLU A 625 -22.27 12.77 29.24
C GLU A 625 -23.01 13.79 30.12
N PRO A 626 -24.28 13.54 30.49
CA PRO A 626 -25.10 12.35 30.20
C PRO A 626 -25.82 12.36 28.84
N GLY A 627 -25.66 13.43 28.05
CA GLY A 627 -26.39 13.62 26.79
C GLY A 627 -26.18 12.48 25.78
N ARG A 628 -24.97 11.93 25.70
CA ARG A 628 -24.67 10.74 24.88
C ARG A 628 -25.50 9.54 25.30
N THR A 629 -25.45 9.15 26.57
CA THR A 629 -26.22 8.00 27.08
C THR A 629 -27.72 8.19 26.86
N TRP A 630 -28.21 9.42 27.03
CA TRP A 630 -29.60 9.77 26.73
C TRP A 630 -29.94 9.58 25.24
N GLN A 631 -29.07 10.01 24.31
CA GLN A 631 -29.29 9.81 22.88
C GLN A 631 -29.29 8.32 22.49
N ILE A 632 -28.41 7.52 23.10
CA ILE A 632 -28.36 6.06 22.86
C ILE A 632 -29.71 5.42 23.18
N LEU A 633 -30.29 5.71 24.35
CA LEU A 633 -31.59 5.18 24.78
C LEU A 633 -32.73 5.48 23.79
N HIS A 634 -32.71 6.65 23.14
CA HIS A 634 -33.78 7.10 22.25
C HIS A 634 -33.57 6.70 20.79
N ARG A 635 -32.31 6.60 20.34
CA ARG A 635 -31.99 6.39 18.93
C ARG A 635 -31.71 4.94 18.59
N VAL A 636 -31.18 4.14 19.51
CA VAL A 636 -30.91 2.73 19.26
C VAL A 636 -32.23 1.96 19.22
N PRO A 637 -32.53 1.25 18.12
CA PRO A 637 -33.74 0.45 18.01
C PRO A 637 -33.62 -0.85 18.81
N GLY A 638 -34.76 -1.44 19.19
CA GLY A 638 -34.81 -2.74 19.86
C GLY A 638 -34.32 -2.70 21.31
N ASP A 639 -33.83 -3.85 21.77
CA ASP A 639 -33.33 -4.02 23.12
C ASP A 639 -31.85 -3.60 23.22
N ILE A 640 -31.48 -3.07 24.38
CA ILE A 640 -30.13 -2.56 24.65
C ILE A 640 -29.56 -3.32 25.83
N ARG A 641 -28.35 -3.86 25.69
CA ARG A 641 -27.56 -4.37 26.80
C ARG A 641 -26.47 -3.36 27.14
N PHE A 642 -26.61 -2.68 28.27
CA PHE A 642 -25.53 -1.85 28.80
C PHE A 642 -24.56 -2.68 29.64
N ILE A 643 -23.30 -2.68 29.23
CA ILE A 643 -22.19 -3.19 30.01
C ILE A 643 -21.49 -1.99 30.64
N VAL A 644 -21.62 -1.85 31.95
CA VAL A 644 -21.06 -0.73 32.69
C VAL A 644 -19.73 -1.13 33.33
N THR A 645 -18.67 -0.41 32.96
CA THR A 645 -17.29 -0.72 33.36
C THR A 645 -16.73 0.19 34.45
N ASP A 646 -17.50 1.21 34.86
CA ASP A 646 -17.16 2.17 35.91
C ASP A 646 -18.40 2.59 36.75
N PRO A 647 -18.25 2.93 38.04
CA PRO A 647 -19.38 3.33 38.90
C PRO A 647 -20.14 4.59 38.44
N GLY A 648 -19.47 5.51 37.73
CA GLY A 648 -20.07 6.74 37.23
C GLY A 648 -21.21 6.49 36.24
N PRO A 649 -20.98 5.76 35.13
CA PRO A 649 -22.03 5.34 34.21
C PRO A 649 -23.16 4.54 34.87
N ARG A 650 -22.89 3.71 35.89
CA ARG A 650 -23.93 2.99 36.65
C ARG A 650 -24.93 3.97 37.25
N THR A 651 -24.44 4.98 37.95
CA THR A 651 -25.29 6.00 38.58
C THR A 651 -26.07 6.80 37.54
N ARG A 652 -25.40 7.12 36.42
CA ARG A 652 -25.99 7.86 35.29
C ARG A 652 -27.15 7.10 34.65
N VAL A 653 -26.95 5.83 34.28
CA VAL A 653 -27.98 4.99 33.66
C VAL A 653 -29.15 4.79 34.63
N LYS A 654 -28.89 4.48 35.90
CA LYS A 654 -29.95 4.34 36.93
C LYS A 654 -30.74 5.64 37.13
N LYS A 655 -30.10 6.81 37.01
CA LYS A 655 -30.82 8.09 37.02
C LYS A 655 -31.68 8.25 35.77
N LEU A 656 -31.11 8.05 34.58
CA LEU A 656 -31.84 8.18 33.32
C LEU A 656 -33.05 7.23 33.23
N LEU A 657 -32.91 5.97 33.64
CA LEU A 657 -34.01 5.00 33.66
C LEU A 657 -35.05 5.29 34.76
N ARG A 658 -34.69 6.06 35.79
CA ARG A 658 -35.69 6.59 36.75
C ARG A 658 -36.53 7.68 36.10
N ASP A 659 -35.88 8.56 35.34
CA ASP A 659 -36.50 9.68 34.65
C ASP A 659 -37.27 9.23 33.38
N LEU A 660 -36.94 8.05 32.83
CA LEU A 660 -37.51 7.45 31.62
C LEU A 660 -38.03 6.02 31.90
N PRO A 661 -39.14 5.86 32.63
CA PRO A 661 -39.64 4.54 33.02
C PRO A 661 -39.97 3.65 31.81
N ASP A 662 -40.48 4.22 30.72
CA ASP A 662 -40.86 3.51 29.49
C ASP A 662 -39.67 2.84 28.79
N MET A 663 -38.43 3.25 29.10
CA MET A 663 -37.21 2.67 28.53
C MET A 663 -36.66 1.49 29.34
N ARG A 664 -37.19 1.22 30.54
CA ARG A 664 -36.65 0.17 31.44
C ARG A 664 -36.75 -1.22 30.85
N ASP A 665 -37.88 -1.54 30.23
CA ASP A 665 -38.17 -2.89 29.74
C ASP A 665 -37.29 -3.27 28.54
N ARG A 666 -36.74 -2.27 27.84
CA ARG A 666 -35.82 -2.45 26.70
C ARG A 666 -34.35 -2.52 27.11
N VAL A 667 -34.01 -2.25 28.37
CA VAL A 667 -32.62 -2.09 28.81
C VAL A 667 -32.23 -3.18 29.79
N THR A 668 -31.36 -4.09 29.35
CA THR A 668 -30.65 -5.01 30.25
C THR A 668 -29.39 -4.34 30.76
N PHE A 669 -29.16 -4.42 32.07
CA PHE A 669 -28.06 -3.74 32.74
C PHE A 669 -27.10 -4.75 33.36
N VAL A 670 -25.81 -4.68 32.98
CA VAL A 670 -24.77 -5.60 33.46
C VAL A 670 -23.57 -4.80 33.97
N GLU A 671 -23.08 -5.16 35.17
CA GLU A 671 -21.90 -4.55 35.78
C GLU A 671 -20.66 -5.42 35.53
N MET A 672 -19.60 -4.81 35.00
CA MET A 672 -18.31 -5.46 34.75
C MET A 672 -17.18 -4.49 35.06
N PHE A 673 -16.90 -4.26 36.34
CA PHE A 673 -15.83 -3.37 36.74
C PHE A 673 -14.46 -3.98 36.40
N VAL A 674 -13.70 -3.25 35.59
CA VAL A 674 -12.32 -3.61 35.22
C VAL A 674 -11.38 -2.74 36.02
N VAL A 675 -10.42 -3.35 36.71
CA VAL A 675 -9.36 -2.65 37.44
C VAL A 675 -8.53 -1.84 36.43
N GLU A 676 -8.24 -0.59 36.75
CA GLU A 676 -7.44 0.28 35.88
C GLU A 676 -6.03 -0.35 35.77
N PRO A 677 -5.54 -0.66 34.55
CA PRO A 677 -4.15 -1.05 34.37
C PRO A 677 -3.26 0.07 34.93
N LEU A 678 -2.10 -0.27 35.49
CA LEU A 678 -1.12 0.74 35.89
C LEU A 678 -0.69 1.49 34.62
N GLU A 679 -1.14 2.74 34.45
CA GLU A 679 -0.78 3.63 33.33
C GLU A 679 0.66 4.12 33.40
#